data_AF-A0A357VJS9-F1
#
_entry.id   AF-A0A357VJS9-F1
#
_cell.length_a   1.000
_cell.length_b   1.000
_cell.length_c   1.000
_cell.angle_alpha   90.00
_cell.angle_beta   90.00
_cell.angle_gamma   90.00
#
_symmetry.space_group_name_H-M   'P 1'
#
loop_
_entity.id
_entity.type
_entity.pdbx_description
1 polymer ?
#
loop_
_entity_poly.entity_id
_entity_poly.type
_entity_poly.pdbx_seq_one_letter_code
_entity_poly.pdbx_strand_id
1 'polypeptide(L)'
;MFSQRSRLLSILVAALLIFSLIFPSVPQIAFAATSKTFDFIEVTDFHGYLQNNGKTSDGTLYKQQIAAVMAKQIKDIKAQNPDRTVILSGGDMFQGTPLSNVLRGKPVIEMMKNIGFDAMALGNHEYDWGIESVIDTNNATLKNSTIPVLAANVYDKTTGKPVSYVKPYVVIERDGVKIGIIGIVDNKEFPTIIMPAFIQNVDFKDPVPIVNDLAQQLRQQGVKIVVVLAHMGAYQDSSGNVSGNLIDFAKQVKGVDAIFGGHTHTIVTTRVNGIPVGVAANYGKGIIDLKITINEDGTVTAGDMQYIDLTKIYSTPNIDPKYIDSEVQAIVDKANQDVGPIFNEVIGKAAIDLTRTQSAKPYGDSLLGNWAAEVTRKAVNADFGFANNGGLRIDIPKGDITVGMMYQLMPFDNTIVTMKMTGAQIKTILEQAVQDGGKGIQVAGLSFKYDPTRPSMHRVFDMRKSDGTPIDMNKSYLVATNNFMGTGGDGFTGFTDPEVKKSYVDTYKLVRDAFIEAVKEQGTITSVIDGRIAPATKEGTLITVLATSDIHGNIFPWDYNTAKPANRGLAKVSTYVKQVREKYPYVVLVDNGDTIQGTPLSYYYDKIDTKTEYPLAKVMGAMKYDTWTLGNHEFNYGLEVLNRVIKDMRSEGIHVLSANTYKDDGTNYVDAYYIKTFNTPQGPVKVGILGLTTKMIPAWENKENYAGLHFNDLVDEAKKWVPKLREAGADIVVVTMHSGEEKPTDIIPENQVIAVATNVDGIDAIVAGHTHVNIPQHDYKNPS
;
A
#
# COMPACT_ATOMS: atom_id res chain seq x y z
N MET A 1 -93.78 40.82 12.17
CA MET A 1 -93.01 39.73 11.51
C MET A 1 -91.54 39.68 11.98
N PHE A 2 -91.26 39.78 13.29
CA PHE A 2 -89.87 39.77 13.80
C PHE A 2 -89.61 38.86 15.02
N SER A 3 -90.58 38.07 15.50
CA SER A 3 -90.38 37.19 16.68
C SER A 3 -90.37 35.67 16.41
N GLN A 4 -90.60 35.22 15.17
CA GLN A 4 -90.53 33.79 14.83
C GLN A 4 -89.18 33.35 14.24
N ARG A 5 -88.36 34.26 13.69
CA ARG A 5 -87.06 33.92 13.09
C ARG A 5 -85.93 33.71 14.12
N SER A 6 -86.05 34.25 15.33
CA SER A 6 -85.02 34.09 16.38
C SER A 6 -85.09 32.74 17.09
N ARG A 7 -86.28 32.13 17.26
CA ARG A 7 -86.43 30.82 17.92
C ARG A 7 -85.93 29.65 17.06
N LEU A 8 -86.08 29.70 15.75
CA LEU A 8 -85.57 28.67 14.83
C LEU A 8 -84.04 28.68 14.75
N LEU A 9 -83.41 29.86 14.83
CA LEU A 9 -81.95 29.98 14.80
C LEU A 9 -81.30 29.48 16.10
N SER A 10 -81.92 29.74 17.26
CA SER A 10 -81.44 29.22 18.55
C SER A 10 -81.56 27.69 18.65
N ILE A 11 -82.60 27.09 18.06
CA ILE A 11 -82.78 25.63 18.04
C ILE A 11 -81.78 24.97 17.06
N LEU A 12 -81.48 25.59 15.92
CA LEU A 12 -80.47 25.07 14.98
C LEU A 12 -79.05 25.12 15.56
N VAL A 13 -78.71 26.21 16.27
CA VAL A 13 -77.39 26.36 16.91
C VAL A 13 -77.23 25.40 18.10
N ALA A 14 -78.29 25.18 18.89
CA ALA A 14 -78.28 24.18 19.96
C ALA A 14 -78.20 22.74 19.41
N ALA A 15 -78.86 22.43 18.29
CA ALA A 15 -78.77 21.12 17.66
C ALA A 15 -77.37 20.86 17.04
N LEU A 16 -76.73 21.89 16.46
CA LEU A 16 -75.36 21.80 15.93
C LEU A 16 -74.30 21.65 17.03
N LEU A 17 -74.51 22.25 18.21
CA LEU A 17 -73.62 22.11 19.37
C LEU A 17 -73.79 20.76 20.10
N ILE A 18 -74.96 20.13 20.01
CA ILE A 18 -75.18 18.78 20.56
C ILE A 18 -74.66 17.71 19.58
N PHE A 19 -74.69 17.96 18.27
CA PHE A 19 -74.14 17.02 17.27
C PHE A 19 -72.60 16.99 17.24
N SER A 20 -71.91 18.02 17.75
CA SER A 20 -70.44 18.03 17.89
C SER A 20 -69.93 17.36 19.16
N LEU A 21 -70.82 16.93 20.07
CA LEU A 21 -70.47 16.30 21.36
C LEU A 21 -70.69 14.77 21.39
N ILE A 22 -71.10 14.13 20.28
CA ILE A 22 -71.38 12.68 20.20
C ILE A 22 -70.57 11.98 19.09
N PHE A 23 -69.43 12.54 18.67
CA PHE A 23 -68.38 11.68 18.13
C PHE A 23 -67.44 11.36 19.28
N PRO A 24 -67.35 10.09 19.75
CA PRO A 24 -66.20 9.73 20.54
C PRO A 24 -64.99 10.06 19.67
N SER A 25 -64.11 10.90 20.21
CA SER A 25 -62.75 11.04 19.72
C SER A 25 -62.23 9.62 19.49
N VAL A 26 -62.14 9.20 18.23
CA VAL A 26 -61.34 8.04 17.87
C VAL A 26 -59.98 8.39 18.46
N PRO A 27 -59.45 7.62 19.43
CA PRO A 27 -58.11 7.86 19.88
C PRO A 27 -57.26 7.72 18.63
N GLN A 28 -56.71 8.84 18.17
CA GLN A 28 -55.62 8.80 17.24
C GLN A 28 -54.49 8.21 18.08
N ILE A 29 -54.41 6.88 18.10
CA ILE A 29 -53.27 6.16 18.61
C ILE A 29 -52.15 6.63 17.69
N ALA A 30 -51.47 7.69 18.12
CA ALA A 30 -50.14 7.99 17.64
C ALA A 30 -49.32 6.77 18.03
N PHE A 31 -49.20 5.81 17.11
CA PHE A 31 -48.12 4.84 17.19
C PHE A 31 -46.86 5.68 17.28
N ALA A 32 -46.21 5.68 18.45
CA ALA A 32 -44.87 6.22 18.58
C ALA A 32 -44.04 5.53 17.49
N ALA A 33 -43.57 6.31 16.51
CA ALA A 33 -42.80 5.78 15.41
C ALA A 33 -41.46 5.29 15.98
N THR A 34 -41.33 3.98 16.18
CA THR A 34 -40.07 3.38 16.64
C THR A 34 -39.00 3.57 15.57
N SER A 35 -37.78 3.93 15.99
CA SER A 35 -36.65 4.05 15.07
C SER A 35 -36.45 2.77 14.24
N LYS A 36 -36.04 2.94 12.97
CA LYS A 36 -35.81 1.84 12.03
C LYS A 36 -34.36 1.86 11.57
N THR A 37 -33.61 0.79 11.82
CA THR A 37 -32.21 0.67 11.38
C THR A 37 -32.10 -0.31 10.21
N PHE A 38 -31.44 0.14 9.15
CA PHE A 38 -31.20 -0.58 7.92
C PHE A 38 -29.72 -0.94 7.80
N ASP A 39 -29.44 -2.15 7.35
CA ASP A 39 -28.08 -2.62 7.07
C ASP A 39 -27.83 -2.50 5.57
N PHE A 40 -26.74 -1.84 5.21
CA PHE A 40 -26.25 -1.76 3.85
C PHE A 40 -24.95 -2.57 3.78
N ILE A 41 -25.04 -3.72 3.12
CA ILE A 41 -23.93 -4.65 2.96
C ILE A 41 -23.40 -4.54 1.54
N GLU A 42 -22.11 -4.27 1.39
CA GLU A 42 -21.51 -4.02 0.08
C GLU A 42 -20.30 -4.91 -0.19
N VAL A 43 -20.21 -5.39 -1.44
CA VAL A 43 -19.11 -6.16 -2.00
C VAL A 43 -18.66 -5.51 -3.31
N THR A 44 -17.37 -5.20 -3.43
CA THR A 44 -16.79 -4.62 -4.64
C THR A 44 -15.61 -5.45 -5.15
N ASP A 45 -15.24 -5.26 -6.41
CA ASP A 45 -14.04 -5.82 -7.02
C ASP A 45 -13.88 -7.33 -6.78
N PHE A 46 -14.98 -8.09 -6.87
CA PHE A 46 -15.00 -9.52 -6.58
C PHE A 46 -14.19 -10.32 -7.60
N HIS A 47 -14.08 -9.82 -8.84
CA HIS A 47 -13.22 -10.39 -9.88
C HIS A 47 -13.40 -11.88 -10.15
N GLY A 48 -14.62 -12.38 -9.94
CA GLY A 48 -14.94 -13.78 -10.13
C GLY A 48 -14.24 -14.74 -9.18
N TYR A 49 -13.75 -14.29 -8.01
CA TYR A 49 -13.11 -15.13 -6.99
C TYR A 49 -14.12 -16.02 -6.25
N LEU A 50 -14.81 -16.88 -6.99
CA LEU A 50 -15.70 -17.91 -6.47
C LEU A 50 -14.96 -18.89 -5.54
N GLN A 51 -13.71 -19.18 -5.91
CA GLN A 51 -12.75 -19.94 -5.13
C GLN A 51 -11.33 -19.46 -5.46
N ASN A 52 -10.36 -19.83 -4.64
CA ASN A 52 -8.94 -19.67 -4.94
C ASN A 52 -8.12 -20.83 -4.36
N ASN A 53 -6.81 -20.86 -4.59
CA ASN A 53 -5.88 -21.76 -3.91
C ASN A 53 -5.16 -21.02 -2.77
N GLY A 54 -5.18 -21.63 -1.59
CA GLY A 54 -4.39 -21.23 -0.43
C GLY A 54 -3.20 -22.17 -0.25
N LYS A 55 -2.26 -21.76 0.61
CA LYS A 55 -1.07 -22.54 0.95
C LYS A 55 -0.84 -22.47 2.46
N THR A 56 -0.71 -23.62 3.12
CA THR A 56 -0.33 -23.71 4.53
C THR A 56 1.15 -23.37 4.73
N SER A 57 1.58 -23.16 5.98
CA SER A 57 2.97 -22.83 6.31
C SER A 57 3.98 -23.91 5.89
N ASP A 58 3.56 -25.18 5.85
CA ASP A 58 4.36 -26.31 5.35
C ASP A 58 4.34 -26.44 3.81
N GLY A 59 3.59 -25.57 3.13
CA GLY A 59 3.50 -25.50 1.69
C GLY A 59 2.40 -26.34 1.04
N THR A 60 1.56 -27.01 1.83
CA THR A 60 0.42 -27.78 1.32
C THR A 60 -0.63 -26.85 0.70
N LEU A 61 -1.02 -27.14 -0.54
CA LEU A 61 -2.07 -26.41 -1.25
C LEU A 61 -3.46 -26.89 -0.79
N TYR A 62 -4.39 -25.95 -0.65
CA TYR A 62 -5.80 -26.26 -0.38
C TYR A 62 -6.72 -25.26 -1.10
N LYS A 63 -7.99 -25.60 -1.28
CA LYS A 63 -8.97 -24.71 -1.91
C LYS A 63 -9.58 -23.76 -0.89
N GLN A 64 -9.60 -22.47 -1.20
CA GLN A 64 -10.30 -21.43 -0.45
C GLN A 64 -11.72 -21.27 -1.00
N GLN A 65 -12.73 -21.45 -0.14
CA GLN A 65 -14.16 -21.41 -0.50
C GLN A 65 -14.74 -19.99 -0.39
N ILE A 66 -14.14 -19.05 -1.12
CA ILE A 66 -14.36 -17.60 -0.94
C ILE A 66 -15.84 -17.21 -1.09
N ALA A 67 -16.50 -17.57 -2.21
CA ALA A 67 -17.89 -17.22 -2.43
C ALA A 67 -18.84 -17.79 -1.37
N ALA A 68 -18.63 -19.06 -0.99
CA ALA A 68 -19.50 -19.74 -0.03
C ALA A 68 -19.37 -19.14 1.38
N VAL A 69 -18.17 -18.74 1.78
CA VAL A 69 -17.92 -18.04 3.05
C VAL A 69 -18.54 -16.64 3.05
N MET A 70 -18.31 -15.87 1.98
CA MET A 70 -18.90 -14.54 1.84
C MET A 70 -20.43 -14.60 1.85
N ALA A 71 -21.02 -15.54 1.10
CA ALA A 71 -22.46 -15.76 1.08
C ALA A 71 -23.02 -16.06 2.48
N LYS A 72 -22.34 -16.93 3.24
CA LYS A 72 -22.76 -17.27 4.60
C LYS A 72 -22.75 -16.05 5.51
N GLN A 73 -21.67 -15.26 5.49
CA GLN A 73 -21.58 -14.05 6.31
C GLN A 73 -22.70 -13.06 5.99
N ILE A 74 -22.96 -12.80 4.71
CA ILE A 74 -24.01 -11.85 4.28
C ILE A 74 -25.39 -12.36 4.68
N LYS A 75 -25.67 -13.66 4.48
CA LYS A 75 -26.96 -14.26 4.87
C LYS A 75 -27.18 -14.27 6.38
N ASP A 76 -26.12 -14.44 7.18
CA ASP A 76 -26.21 -14.36 8.64
C ASP A 76 -26.55 -12.95 9.11
N ILE A 77 -25.96 -11.91 8.49
CA ILE A 77 -26.33 -10.52 8.77
C ILE A 77 -27.78 -10.27 8.38
N LYS A 78 -28.18 -10.70 7.17
CA LYS A 78 -29.57 -10.56 6.71
C LYS A 78 -30.56 -11.29 7.61
N ALA A 79 -30.23 -12.46 8.14
CA ALA A 79 -31.09 -13.20 9.06
C ALA A 79 -31.35 -12.45 10.39
N GLN A 80 -30.43 -11.56 10.80
CA GLN A 80 -30.61 -10.73 12.00
C GLN A 80 -31.56 -9.54 11.76
N ASN A 81 -31.73 -9.08 10.51
CA ASN A 81 -32.60 -7.95 10.16
C ASN A 81 -33.26 -8.10 8.77
N PRO A 82 -34.06 -9.16 8.55
CA PRO A 82 -34.45 -9.64 7.22
C PRO A 82 -35.23 -8.63 6.37
N ASP A 83 -36.05 -7.79 7.02
CA ASP A 83 -36.90 -6.81 6.34
C ASP A 83 -36.20 -5.47 6.06
N ARG A 84 -34.96 -5.29 6.55
CA ARG A 84 -34.22 -4.01 6.49
C ARG A 84 -32.75 -4.15 6.08
N THR A 85 -32.32 -5.30 5.60
CA THR A 85 -31.01 -5.47 4.97
C THR A 85 -31.10 -5.22 3.45
N VAL A 86 -30.15 -4.43 2.95
CA VAL A 86 -29.92 -4.12 1.53
C VAL A 86 -28.53 -4.61 1.14
N ILE A 87 -28.43 -5.40 0.07
CA ILE A 87 -27.16 -6.02 -0.37
C ILE A 87 -26.76 -5.45 -1.72
N LEU A 88 -25.59 -4.85 -1.81
CA LEU A 88 -25.14 -4.05 -2.95
C LEU A 88 -23.79 -4.53 -3.49
N SER A 89 -23.57 -4.26 -4.78
CA SER A 89 -22.29 -4.51 -5.44
C SER A 89 -21.69 -3.23 -6.01
N GLY A 90 -20.44 -2.90 -5.66
CA GLY A 90 -19.71 -1.76 -6.18
C GLY A 90 -19.25 -1.88 -7.65
N GLY A 91 -19.32 -3.07 -8.26
CA GLY A 91 -18.88 -3.33 -9.65
C GLY A 91 -17.61 -4.17 -9.72
N ASP A 92 -17.11 -4.47 -10.92
CA ASP A 92 -15.99 -5.40 -11.17
C ASP A 92 -16.20 -6.76 -10.49
N MET A 93 -17.42 -7.28 -10.63
CA MET A 93 -17.78 -8.59 -10.07
C MET A 93 -17.24 -9.72 -10.95
N PHE A 94 -17.07 -9.45 -12.24
CA PHE A 94 -16.54 -10.39 -13.21
C PHE A 94 -15.04 -10.21 -13.42
N GLN A 95 -14.48 -11.05 -14.29
CA GLN A 95 -13.09 -11.02 -14.72
C GLN A 95 -12.07 -11.33 -13.62
N GLY A 96 -11.19 -12.29 -13.85
CA GLY A 96 -10.02 -12.52 -12.98
C GLY A 96 -9.77 -13.99 -12.64
N THR A 97 -10.78 -14.85 -12.79
CA THR A 97 -10.64 -16.30 -12.61
C THR A 97 -11.15 -17.07 -13.83
N PRO A 98 -10.66 -18.30 -14.08
CA PRO A 98 -11.12 -19.12 -15.20
C PRO A 98 -12.63 -19.41 -15.13
N LEU A 99 -13.16 -19.60 -13.92
CA LEU A 99 -14.59 -19.85 -13.68
C LEU A 99 -15.44 -18.66 -14.12
N SER A 100 -14.99 -17.44 -13.86
CA SER A 100 -15.70 -16.23 -14.27
C SER A 100 -15.51 -15.97 -15.76
N ASN A 101 -14.29 -16.09 -16.28
CA ASN A 101 -13.96 -15.66 -17.64
C ASN A 101 -14.56 -16.58 -18.70
N VAL A 102 -14.40 -17.90 -18.56
CA VAL A 102 -14.92 -18.85 -19.56
C VAL A 102 -16.43 -18.90 -19.54
N LEU A 103 -17.03 -18.84 -18.35
CA LEU A 103 -18.48 -18.85 -18.19
C LEU A 103 -19.09 -17.45 -18.26
N ARG A 104 -18.29 -16.43 -18.62
CA ARG A 104 -18.68 -15.02 -18.79
C ARG A 104 -19.53 -14.50 -17.63
N GLY A 105 -19.08 -14.72 -16.39
CA GLY A 105 -19.70 -14.22 -15.17
C GLY A 105 -20.98 -14.95 -14.72
N LYS A 106 -21.48 -15.93 -15.46
CA LYS A 106 -22.72 -16.66 -15.11
C LYS A 106 -22.74 -17.21 -13.67
N PRO A 107 -21.73 -17.97 -13.19
CA PRO A 107 -21.76 -18.47 -11.82
C PRO A 107 -21.65 -17.37 -10.77
N VAL A 108 -21.06 -16.21 -11.11
CA VAL A 108 -21.03 -15.03 -10.24
C VAL A 108 -22.44 -14.44 -10.08
N ILE A 109 -23.19 -14.29 -11.18
CA ILE A 109 -24.59 -13.83 -11.10
C ILE A 109 -25.48 -14.83 -10.38
N GLU A 110 -25.29 -16.14 -10.58
CA GLU A 110 -26.03 -17.16 -9.84
C GLU A 110 -25.77 -17.07 -8.33
N MET A 111 -24.50 -16.89 -7.93
CA MET A 111 -24.13 -16.62 -6.54
C MET A 111 -24.81 -15.34 -6.02
N MET A 112 -24.73 -14.23 -6.74
CA MET A 112 -25.33 -12.96 -6.30
C MET A 112 -26.85 -13.07 -6.15
N LYS A 113 -27.53 -13.78 -7.07
CA LYS A 113 -28.96 -14.06 -6.98
C LYS A 113 -29.30 -14.90 -5.75
N ASN A 114 -28.48 -15.92 -5.46
CA ASN A 114 -28.65 -16.78 -4.30
C ASN A 114 -28.44 -16.03 -2.96
N ILE A 115 -27.49 -15.10 -2.91
CA ILE A 115 -27.27 -14.21 -1.75
C ILE A 115 -28.42 -13.19 -1.62
N GLY A 116 -28.99 -12.77 -2.75
CA GLY A 116 -30.11 -11.83 -2.81
C GLY A 116 -29.65 -10.37 -2.90
N PHE A 117 -28.70 -10.10 -3.80
CA PHE A 117 -28.26 -8.73 -4.14
C PHE A 117 -29.42 -7.89 -4.71
N ASP A 118 -29.51 -6.65 -4.25
CA ASP A 118 -30.55 -5.69 -4.62
C ASP A 118 -30.16 -4.82 -5.82
N ALA A 119 -28.86 -4.53 -5.97
CA ALA A 119 -28.34 -3.76 -7.09
C ALA A 119 -26.83 -3.95 -7.25
N MET A 120 -26.34 -3.65 -8.45
CA MET A 120 -24.93 -3.66 -8.81
C MET A 120 -24.59 -2.39 -9.59
N ALA A 121 -23.52 -1.67 -9.23
CA ALA A 121 -22.91 -0.69 -10.11
C ALA A 121 -22.15 -1.38 -11.24
N LEU A 122 -22.09 -0.73 -12.40
CA LEU A 122 -21.25 -1.18 -13.50
C LEU A 122 -19.78 -0.89 -13.18
N GLY A 123 -18.90 -1.87 -13.33
CA GLY A 123 -17.45 -1.70 -13.29
C GLY A 123 -16.82 -1.63 -14.68
N ASN A 124 -15.51 -1.37 -14.72
CA ASN A 124 -14.76 -1.35 -15.98
C ASN A 124 -14.62 -2.77 -16.58
N HIS A 125 -14.47 -3.80 -15.76
CA HIS A 125 -14.27 -5.17 -16.23
C HIS A 125 -15.54 -5.83 -16.75
N GLU A 126 -16.72 -5.27 -16.49
CA GLU A 126 -17.94 -5.69 -17.18
C GLU A 126 -17.91 -5.38 -18.70
N TYR A 127 -17.02 -4.49 -19.16
CA TYR A 127 -16.79 -4.19 -20.58
C TYR A 127 -15.77 -5.11 -21.27
N ASP A 128 -15.04 -5.97 -20.55
CA ASP A 128 -13.87 -6.71 -21.09
C ASP A 128 -14.18 -7.67 -22.23
N TRP A 129 -15.44 -8.03 -22.42
CA TRP A 129 -15.91 -8.87 -23.54
C TRP A 129 -16.75 -8.11 -24.56
N GLY A 130 -16.79 -6.78 -24.46
CA GLY A 130 -17.68 -5.90 -25.21
C GLY A 130 -19.11 -5.88 -24.64
N ILE A 131 -19.78 -4.76 -24.88
CA ILE A 131 -21.16 -4.49 -24.42
C ILE A 131 -22.11 -5.61 -24.89
N GLU A 132 -21.97 -6.07 -26.13
CA GLU A 132 -22.86 -7.09 -26.68
C GLU A 132 -22.76 -8.43 -25.95
N SER A 133 -21.57 -8.84 -25.52
CA SER A 133 -21.34 -10.19 -24.99
C SER A 133 -21.87 -10.38 -23.57
N VAL A 134 -21.72 -9.38 -22.72
CA VAL A 134 -21.97 -9.49 -21.27
C VAL A 134 -23.07 -8.54 -20.79
N ILE A 135 -23.34 -7.45 -21.53
CA ILE A 135 -24.25 -6.39 -21.10
C ILE A 135 -25.57 -6.37 -21.88
N ASP A 136 -25.58 -6.34 -23.23
CA ASP A 136 -26.76 -5.91 -24.02
C ASP A 136 -27.21 -6.82 -25.19
N THR A 137 -26.86 -8.10 -25.24
CA THR A 137 -27.53 -9.07 -26.15
C THR A 137 -28.44 -10.04 -25.41
N ASN A 138 -29.36 -10.71 -26.13
CA ASN A 138 -30.29 -11.68 -25.52
C ASN A 138 -29.60 -12.83 -24.78
N ASN A 139 -28.32 -13.10 -25.08
CA ASN A 139 -27.52 -14.13 -24.42
C ASN A 139 -26.52 -13.56 -23.39
N ALA A 140 -26.52 -12.23 -23.20
CA ALA A 140 -25.64 -11.55 -22.27
C ALA A 140 -26.01 -11.85 -20.82
N THR A 141 -25.00 -12.09 -19.99
CA THR A 141 -25.15 -12.47 -18.58
C THR A 141 -25.91 -11.41 -17.78
N LEU A 142 -25.71 -10.12 -18.05
CA LEU A 142 -26.35 -9.03 -17.30
C LEU A 142 -27.73 -8.66 -17.83
N LYS A 143 -28.00 -8.77 -19.14
CA LYS A 143 -29.28 -8.35 -19.75
C LYS A 143 -30.50 -9.05 -19.13
N ASN A 144 -30.35 -10.34 -18.83
CA ASN A 144 -31.41 -11.16 -18.22
C ASN A 144 -31.22 -11.33 -16.70
N SER A 145 -30.34 -10.55 -16.09
CA SER A 145 -30.21 -10.57 -14.64
C SER A 145 -31.43 -9.93 -13.98
N THR A 146 -31.92 -10.55 -12.91
CA THR A 146 -32.93 -9.95 -12.03
C THR A 146 -32.32 -8.87 -11.13
N ILE A 147 -31.00 -8.82 -11.02
CA ILE A 147 -30.26 -7.81 -10.28
C ILE A 147 -30.09 -6.60 -11.20
N PRO A 148 -30.64 -5.42 -10.84
CA PRO A 148 -30.49 -4.23 -11.65
C PRO A 148 -29.03 -3.75 -11.68
N VAL A 149 -28.51 -3.53 -12.89
CA VAL A 149 -27.18 -2.94 -13.12
C VAL A 149 -27.32 -1.45 -13.32
N LEU A 150 -26.50 -0.67 -12.60
CA LEU A 150 -26.67 0.76 -12.45
C LEU A 150 -25.46 1.56 -12.98
N ALA A 151 -25.72 2.56 -13.83
CA ALA A 151 -24.80 3.65 -14.14
C ALA A 151 -25.55 4.85 -14.71
N ALA A 152 -25.50 6.00 -14.03
CA ALA A 152 -26.22 7.21 -14.41
C ALA A 152 -25.43 8.13 -15.35
N ASN A 153 -24.11 8.02 -15.35
CA ASN A 153 -23.21 8.90 -16.10
C ASN A 153 -22.63 8.27 -17.38
N VAL A 154 -23.24 7.20 -17.88
CA VAL A 154 -22.84 6.52 -19.13
C VAL A 154 -23.82 6.91 -20.24
N TYR A 155 -23.32 7.56 -21.28
CA TYR A 155 -24.12 8.12 -22.37
C TYR A 155 -23.69 7.54 -23.72
N ASP A 156 -24.65 7.41 -24.62
CA ASP A 156 -24.38 7.10 -26.02
C ASP A 156 -23.95 8.40 -26.75
N LYS A 157 -22.76 8.38 -27.37
CA LYS A 157 -22.21 9.53 -28.11
C LYS A 157 -23.06 9.93 -29.32
N THR A 158 -23.72 8.96 -29.95
CA THR A 158 -24.51 9.18 -31.16
C THR A 158 -25.85 9.82 -30.85
N THR A 159 -26.48 9.46 -29.72
CA THR A 159 -27.79 9.99 -29.34
C THR A 159 -27.72 11.11 -28.29
N GLY A 160 -26.61 11.24 -27.57
CA GLY A 160 -26.44 12.16 -26.44
C GLY A 160 -27.30 11.83 -25.21
N LYS A 161 -27.85 10.61 -25.14
CA LYS A 161 -28.77 10.15 -24.07
C LYS A 161 -28.09 9.10 -23.19
N PRO A 162 -28.57 8.88 -21.94
CA PRO A 162 -28.11 7.75 -21.14
C PRO A 162 -28.29 6.44 -21.92
N VAL A 163 -27.32 5.54 -21.79
CA VAL A 163 -27.38 4.22 -22.43
C VAL A 163 -28.57 3.40 -21.92
N SER A 164 -29.17 2.58 -22.78
CA SER A 164 -30.39 1.83 -22.46
C SER A 164 -30.17 0.52 -21.71
N TYR A 165 -28.93 0.01 -21.68
CA TYR A 165 -28.61 -1.32 -21.16
C TYR A 165 -28.32 -1.36 -19.65
N VAL A 166 -28.27 -0.20 -19.00
CA VAL A 166 -28.23 -0.04 -17.55
C VAL A 166 -29.25 1.00 -17.11
N LYS A 167 -29.58 1.01 -15.82
CA LYS A 167 -30.45 2.03 -15.22
C LYS A 167 -29.60 3.10 -14.52
N PRO A 168 -30.03 4.37 -14.46
CA PRO A 168 -29.31 5.37 -13.67
C PRO A 168 -29.43 5.10 -12.16
N TYR A 169 -30.60 4.65 -11.73
CA TYR A 169 -30.91 4.34 -10.33
C TYR A 169 -32.05 3.31 -10.24
N VAL A 170 -32.25 2.78 -9.04
CA VAL A 170 -33.48 2.05 -8.66
C VAL A 170 -34.02 2.57 -7.33
N VAL A 171 -35.32 2.43 -7.12
CA VAL A 171 -35.95 2.63 -5.81
C VAL A 171 -36.49 1.30 -5.34
N ILE A 172 -36.01 0.86 -4.18
CA ILE A 172 -36.50 -0.34 -3.49
C ILE A 172 -37.28 0.07 -2.25
N GLU A 173 -38.13 -0.83 -1.76
CA GLU A 173 -38.86 -0.63 -0.50
C GLU A 173 -38.49 -1.73 0.49
N ARG A 174 -38.25 -1.32 1.74
CA ARG A 174 -37.92 -2.19 2.88
C ARG A 174 -38.64 -1.66 4.12
N ASP A 175 -39.42 -2.50 4.78
CA ASP A 175 -40.21 -2.11 5.95
C ASP A 175 -40.99 -0.78 5.74
N GLY A 176 -41.63 -0.64 4.57
CA GLY A 176 -42.40 0.56 4.17
C GLY A 176 -41.57 1.81 3.84
N VAL A 177 -40.24 1.71 3.82
CA VAL A 177 -39.32 2.82 3.57
C VAL A 177 -38.74 2.70 2.17
N LYS A 178 -38.87 3.78 1.38
CA LYS A 178 -38.27 3.89 0.05
C LYS A 178 -36.79 4.25 0.14
N ILE A 179 -35.95 3.47 -0.53
CA ILE A 179 -34.50 3.60 -0.60
C ILE A 179 -34.11 3.76 -2.06
N GLY A 180 -33.42 4.85 -2.40
CA GLY A 180 -32.89 5.13 -3.73
C GLY A 180 -31.43 4.72 -3.82
N ILE A 181 -31.08 3.98 -4.86
CA ILE A 181 -29.72 3.51 -5.12
C ILE A 181 -29.31 4.05 -6.49
N ILE A 182 -28.31 4.93 -6.52
CA ILE A 182 -27.79 5.54 -7.76
C ILE A 182 -26.46 4.84 -8.11
N GLY A 183 -26.28 4.42 -9.36
CA GLY A 183 -24.99 3.88 -9.82
C GLY A 183 -24.21 4.92 -10.62
N ILE A 184 -22.89 5.00 -10.46
CA ILE A 184 -22.00 5.81 -11.30
C ILE A 184 -20.67 5.10 -11.54
N VAL A 185 -19.98 5.51 -12.61
CA VAL A 185 -18.64 5.02 -12.98
C VAL A 185 -17.61 6.14 -13.01
N ASP A 186 -16.33 5.81 -12.86
CA ASP A 186 -15.25 6.80 -12.95
C ASP A 186 -15.07 7.36 -14.36
N ASN A 187 -15.51 8.61 -14.57
CA ASN A 187 -15.43 9.26 -15.88
C ASN A 187 -14.01 9.68 -16.29
N LYS A 188 -13.05 9.66 -15.36
CA LYS A 188 -11.64 10.00 -15.63
C LYS A 188 -10.83 8.75 -15.96
N GLU A 189 -11.03 7.67 -15.21
CA GLU A 189 -10.23 6.44 -15.39
C GLU A 189 -10.80 5.50 -16.46
N PHE A 190 -12.13 5.29 -16.53
CA PHE A 190 -12.77 4.35 -17.48
C PHE A 190 -12.32 4.51 -18.94
N PRO A 191 -12.22 5.74 -19.49
CA PRO A 191 -11.76 5.94 -20.87
C PRO A 191 -10.34 5.40 -21.16
N THR A 192 -9.52 5.22 -20.12
CA THR A 192 -8.10 4.84 -20.24
C THR A 192 -7.84 3.37 -19.91
N ILE A 193 -8.72 2.73 -19.15
CA ILE A 193 -8.54 1.37 -18.62
C ILE A 193 -9.41 0.32 -19.31
N ILE A 194 -10.46 0.74 -20.03
CA ILE A 194 -11.28 -0.15 -20.86
C ILE A 194 -10.70 -0.18 -22.27
N MET A 195 -10.74 -1.35 -22.91
CA MET A 195 -10.38 -1.48 -24.33
C MET A 195 -11.12 -0.44 -25.19
N PRO A 196 -10.41 0.47 -25.89
CA PRO A 196 -11.03 1.56 -26.63
C PRO A 196 -12.09 1.12 -27.64
N ALA A 197 -11.89 -0.04 -28.28
CA ALA A 197 -12.84 -0.62 -29.23
C ALA A 197 -14.21 -0.91 -28.60
N PHE A 198 -14.28 -1.23 -27.30
CA PHE A 198 -15.53 -1.57 -26.61
C PHE A 198 -16.31 -0.35 -26.13
N ILE A 199 -15.70 0.84 -26.10
CA ILE A 199 -16.30 2.09 -25.61
C ILE A 199 -16.27 3.22 -26.65
N GLN A 200 -16.01 2.91 -27.93
CA GLN A 200 -15.91 3.91 -29.00
C GLN A 200 -17.13 4.85 -29.06
N ASN A 201 -18.34 4.31 -28.85
CA ASN A 201 -19.61 5.04 -28.88
C ASN A 201 -20.12 5.47 -27.48
N VAL A 202 -19.33 5.27 -26.43
CA VAL A 202 -19.70 5.59 -25.05
C VAL A 202 -19.02 6.87 -24.60
N ASP A 203 -19.80 7.75 -23.96
CA ASP A 203 -19.36 8.98 -23.30
C ASP A 203 -19.59 8.88 -21.80
N PHE A 204 -18.52 9.00 -21.02
CA PHE A 204 -18.58 8.98 -19.56
C PHE A 204 -18.64 10.43 -19.05
N LYS A 205 -19.83 10.87 -18.63
CA LYS A 205 -20.04 12.26 -18.17
C LYS A 205 -19.60 12.46 -16.73
N ASP A 206 -19.35 13.72 -16.36
CA ASP A 206 -19.13 14.11 -14.97
C ASP A 206 -20.34 13.69 -14.12
N PRO A 207 -20.16 12.80 -13.13
CA PRO A 207 -21.27 12.29 -12.34
C PRO A 207 -21.78 13.27 -11.29
N VAL A 208 -21.01 14.28 -10.86
CA VAL A 208 -21.42 15.20 -9.77
C VAL A 208 -22.76 15.90 -10.06
N PRO A 209 -22.97 16.60 -11.19
CA PRO A 209 -24.25 17.26 -11.47
C PRO A 209 -25.40 16.25 -11.60
N ILE A 210 -25.14 15.07 -12.17
CA ILE A 210 -26.15 14.02 -12.40
C ILE A 210 -26.63 13.46 -11.06
N VAL A 211 -25.71 13.13 -10.15
CA VAL A 211 -26.04 12.56 -8.84
C VAL A 211 -26.77 13.57 -7.97
N ASN A 212 -26.36 14.83 -7.97
CA ASN A 212 -27.03 15.88 -7.20
C ASN A 212 -28.49 16.08 -7.65
N ASP A 213 -28.74 16.09 -8.95
CA ASP A 213 -30.08 16.20 -9.53
C ASP A 213 -30.93 14.95 -9.22
N LEU A 214 -30.39 13.75 -9.43
CA LEU A 214 -31.08 12.50 -9.12
C LEU A 214 -31.40 12.36 -7.63
N ALA A 215 -30.46 12.71 -6.75
CA ALA A 215 -30.69 12.71 -5.30
C ALA A 215 -31.85 13.65 -4.95
N GLN A 216 -31.87 14.88 -5.49
CA GLN A 216 -32.97 15.82 -5.27
C GLN A 216 -34.32 15.26 -5.76
N GLN A 217 -34.37 14.69 -6.96
CA GLN A 217 -35.59 14.09 -7.53
C GLN A 217 -36.10 12.92 -6.70
N LEU A 218 -35.20 12.03 -6.24
CA LEU A 218 -35.57 10.90 -5.38
C LEU A 218 -36.17 11.39 -4.06
N ARG A 219 -35.59 12.42 -3.44
CA ARG A 219 -36.15 13.03 -2.22
C ARG A 219 -37.55 13.59 -2.45
N GLN A 220 -37.78 14.27 -3.58
CA GLN A 220 -39.11 14.78 -3.95
C GLN A 220 -40.14 13.67 -4.15
N GLN A 221 -39.70 12.47 -4.55
CA GLN A 221 -40.54 11.27 -4.70
C GLN A 221 -40.79 10.54 -3.35
N GLY A 222 -40.33 11.11 -2.24
CA GLY A 222 -40.51 10.55 -0.90
C GLY A 222 -39.48 9.49 -0.52
N VAL A 223 -38.39 9.34 -1.27
CA VAL A 223 -37.27 8.47 -0.89
C VAL A 223 -36.60 8.97 0.39
N LYS A 224 -36.50 8.09 1.38
CA LYS A 224 -35.98 8.43 2.71
C LYS A 224 -34.50 8.13 2.87
N ILE A 225 -33.94 7.17 2.13
CA ILE A 225 -32.50 6.91 2.13
C ILE A 225 -32.00 6.94 0.68
N VAL A 226 -30.94 7.69 0.39
CA VAL A 226 -30.31 7.76 -0.94
C VAL A 226 -28.84 7.36 -0.82
N VAL A 227 -28.44 6.28 -1.46
CA VAL A 227 -27.05 5.81 -1.49
C VAL A 227 -26.49 5.81 -2.90
N VAL A 228 -25.18 5.95 -3.02
CA VAL A 228 -24.47 5.89 -4.30
C VAL A 228 -23.56 4.68 -4.33
N LEU A 229 -23.64 3.90 -5.41
CA LEU A 229 -22.67 2.89 -5.81
C LEU A 229 -21.77 3.50 -6.88
N ALA A 230 -20.55 3.83 -6.51
CA ALA A 230 -19.57 4.50 -7.34
C ALA A 230 -18.44 3.52 -7.66
N HIS A 231 -18.32 3.08 -8.91
CA HIS A 231 -17.12 2.35 -9.32
C HIS A 231 -15.97 3.33 -9.54
N MET A 232 -15.46 3.85 -8.43
CA MET A 232 -14.44 4.88 -8.29
C MET A 232 -13.53 4.58 -7.10
N GLY A 233 -12.26 4.92 -7.27
CA GLY A 233 -11.19 4.61 -6.33
C GLY A 233 -10.96 5.59 -5.20
N ALA A 234 -10.58 5.07 -4.04
CA ALA A 234 -9.97 5.83 -2.94
C ALA A 234 -8.67 5.17 -2.46
N TYR A 235 -7.84 5.93 -1.76
CA TYR A 235 -6.62 5.45 -1.09
C TYR A 235 -6.56 6.04 0.31
N GLN A 236 -5.91 5.34 1.23
CA GLN A 236 -5.56 5.84 2.55
C GLN A 236 -4.09 5.58 2.84
N ASP A 237 -3.36 6.62 3.24
CA ASP A 237 -1.96 6.49 3.66
C ASP A 237 -1.82 6.02 5.11
N SER A 238 -0.59 5.72 5.55
CA SER A 238 -0.31 5.28 6.92
C SER A 238 -0.61 6.33 8.00
N SER A 239 -0.71 7.59 7.62
CA SER A 239 -1.08 8.71 8.49
C SER A 239 -2.59 8.91 8.57
N GLY A 240 -3.37 8.11 7.84
CA GLY A 240 -4.82 8.16 7.78
C GLY A 240 -5.38 9.15 6.76
N ASN A 241 -4.55 9.84 5.97
CA ASN A 241 -5.03 10.77 4.96
C ASN A 241 -5.66 10.01 3.78
N VAL A 242 -6.80 10.49 3.32
CA VAL A 242 -7.55 9.89 2.21
C VAL A 242 -7.42 10.71 0.92
N SER A 243 -7.29 10.02 -0.20
CA SER A 243 -7.19 10.61 -1.54
C SER A 243 -7.86 9.73 -2.60
N GLY A 244 -7.93 10.20 -3.84
CA GLY A 244 -8.51 9.47 -4.98
C GLY A 244 -9.79 10.09 -5.53
N ASN A 245 -10.20 9.64 -6.72
CA ASN A 245 -11.35 10.20 -7.44
C ASN A 245 -12.66 10.07 -6.65
N LEU A 246 -12.86 8.99 -5.89
CA LEU A 246 -14.01 8.79 -5.02
C LEU A 246 -14.10 9.88 -3.94
N ILE A 247 -12.96 10.25 -3.34
CA ILE A 247 -12.88 11.30 -2.31
C ILE A 247 -13.20 12.67 -2.92
N ASP A 248 -12.67 12.96 -4.10
CA ASP A 248 -12.92 14.23 -4.80
C ASP A 248 -14.36 14.36 -5.30
N PHE A 249 -14.97 13.25 -5.71
CA PHE A 249 -16.39 13.16 -6.00
C PHE A 249 -17.23 13.41 -4.74
N ALA A 250 -16.93 12.71 -3.63
CA ALA A 250 -17.68 12.83 -2.38
C ALA A 250 -17.65 14.26 -1.78
N LYS A 251 -16.57 15.03 -2.01
CA LYS A 251 -16.49 16.45 -1.59
C LYS A 251 -17.54 17.35 -2.24
N GLN A 252 -18.07 16.97 -3.41
CA GLN A 252 -18.94 17.81 -4.24
C GLN A 252 -20.40 17.35 -4.27
N VAL A 253 -20.67 16.10 -3.88
CA VAL A 253 -22.00 15.50 -3.89
C VAL A 253 -22.83 15.96 -2.69
N LYS A 254 -24.14 16.10 -2.90
CA LYS A 254 -25.13 16.58 -1.92
C LYS A 254 -26.39 15.72 -1.98
N GLY A 255 -27.10 15.63 -0.85
CA GLY A 255 -28.41 14.97 -0.76
C GLY A 255 -28.37 13.44 -0.68
N VAL A 256 -27.16 12.86 -0.58
CA VAL A 256 -26.91 11.42 -0.42
C VAL A 256 -26.51 11.10 1.02
N ASP A 257 -26.86 9.91 1.49
CA ASP A 257 -26.61 9.45 2.86
C ASP A 257 -25.36 8.58 2.99
N ALA A 258 -24.90 7.95 1.91
CA ALA A 258 -23.68 7.13 1.87
C ALA A 258 -23.17 6.95 0.43
N ILE A 259 -21.85 6.72 0.29
CA ILE A 259 -21.19 6.42 -0.99
C ILE A 259 -20.31 5.18 -0.84
N PHE A 260 -20.63 4.13 -1.57
CA PHE A 260 -19.81 2.92 -1.65
C PHE A 260 -18.95 2.96 -2.92
N GLY A 261 -17.65 2.73 -2.76
CA GLY A 261 -16.63 2.79 -3.80
C GLY A 261 -16.19 1.42 -4.33
N GLY A 262 -15.16 1.42 -5.18
CA GLY A 262 -14.55 0.22 -5.76
C GLY A 262 -13.23 0.54 -6.44
N HIS A 263 -12.88 -0.22 -7.48
CA HIS A 263 -11.81 0.04 -8.44
C HIS A 263 -10.36 -0.09 -7.92
N THR A 264 -10.05 0.48 -6.75
CA THR A 264 -8.66 0.56 -6.24
C THR A 264 -8.23 -0.63 -5.41
N HIS A 265 -9.16 -1.53 -5.07
CA HIS A 265 -8.93 -2.71 -4.22
C HIS A 265 -8.40 -2.38 -2.81
N THR A 266 -8.55 -1.14 -2.37
CA THR A 266 -8.09 -0.68 -1.06
C THR A 266 -9.14 -0.95 0.01
N ILE A 267 -8.72 -0.95 1.28
CA ILE A 267 -9.64 -0.81 2.40
C ILE A 267 -9.66 0.67 2.75
N VAL A 268 -10.82 1.31 2.59
CA VAL A 268 -11.04 2.70 3.02
C VAL A 268 -12.39 2.76 3.71
N THR A 269 -12.43 3.40 4.89
CA THR A 269 -13.67 3.76 5.60
C THR A 269 -13.46 5.14 6.20
N THR A 270 -14.21 6.14 5.73
CA THR A 270 -14.03 7.54 6.14
C THR A 270 -15.34 8.32 6.05
N ARG A 271 -15.30 9.60 6.42
CA ARG A 271 -16.37 10.57 6.15
C ARG A 271 -15.85 11.74 5.34
N VAL A 272 -16.62 12.12 4.33
CA VAL A 272 -16.38 13.32 3.53
C VAL A 272 -17.62 14.19 3.65
N ASN A 273 -17.47 15.41 4.20
CA ASN A 273 -18.59 16.32 4.47
C ASN A 273 -19.74 15.66 5.27
N GLY A 274 -19.41 14.79 6.22
CA GLY A 274 -20.36 14.05 7.03
C GLY A 274 -20.96 12.80 6.36
N ILE A 275 -20.73 12.58 5.06
CA ILE A 275 -21.21 11.40 4.33
C ILE A 275 -20.21 10.25 4.52
N PRO A 276 -20.63 9.06 4.98
CA PRO A 276 -19.79 7.87 5.00
C PRO A 276 -19.37 7.45 3.59
N VAL A 277 -18.08 7.19 3.41
CA VAL A 277 -17.46 6.76 2.15
C VAL A 277 -16.57 5.54 2.42
N GLY A 278 -16.66 4.50 1.61
CA GLY A 278 -15.80 3.32 1.81
C GLY A 278 -15.61 2.43 0.59
N VAL A 279 -14.54 1.62 0.64
CA VAL A 279 -14.14 0.64 -0.38
C VAL A 279 -13.82 -0.68 0.32
N ALA A 280 -14.40 -1.79 -0.15
CA ALA A 280 -14.41 -3.08 0.53
C ALA A 280 -13.26 -4.05 0.14
N ALA A 281 -12.05 -3.54 -0.11
CA ALA A 281 -10.96 -4.33 -0.69
C ALA A 281 -11.37 -4.98 -2.03
N ASN A 282 -11.02 -6.25 -2.24
CA ASN A 282 -11.25 -6.98 -3.48
C ASN A 282 -11.33 -8.51 -3.25
N TYR A 283 -11.68 -9.27 -4.28
CA TYR A 283 -11.59 -10.74 -4.35
C TYR A 283 -12.38 -11.48 -3.25
N GLY A 284 -13.41 -10.87 -2.69
CA GLY A 284 -14.15 -11.43 -1.55
C GLY A 284 -13.31 -11.49 -0.25
N LYS A 285 -12.30 -10.63 -0.11
CA LYS A 285 -11.53 -10.48 1.15
C LYS A 285 -12.36 -9.91 2.29
N GLY A 286 -13.32 -9.04 1.98
CA GLY A 286 -14.20 -8.49 2.97
C GLY A 286 -15.45 -7.88 2.38
N ILE A 287 -16.28 -7.35 3.27
CA ILE A 287 -17.52 -6.64 2.97
C ILE A 287 -17.56 -5.35 3.79
N ILE A 288 -18.27 -4.33 3.31
CA ILE A 288 -18.65 -3.18 4.14
C ILE A 288 -20.02 -3.45 4.75
N ASP A 289 -20.16 -3.19 6.05
CA ASP A 289 -21.44 -3.10 6.76
C ASP A 289 -21.66 -1.67 7.25
N LEU A 290 -22.73 -1.04 6.78
CA LEU A 290 -23.16 0.30 7.21
C LEU A 290 -24.57 0.24 7.78
N LYS A 291 -24.75 0.85 8.97
CA LYS A 291 -26.06 1.07 9.56
C LYS A 291 -26.58 2.46 9.21
N ILE A 292 -27.80 2.56 8.68
CA ILE A 292 -28.52 3.83 8.51
C ILE A 292 -29.83 3.74 9.29
N THR A 293 -30.04 4.69 10.20
CA THR A 293 -31.22 4.73 11.07
C THR A 293 -32.14 5.88 10.65
N ILE A 294 -33.42 5.57 10.51
CA ILE A 294 -34.49 6.56 10.51
C ILE A 294 -34.94 6.72 11.96
N ASN A 295 -34.68 7.88 12.53
CA ASN A 295 -35.01 8.23 13.90
C ASN A 295 -36.51 8.48 14.07
N GLU A 296 -36.96 8.51 15.32
CA GLU A 296 -38.39 8.71 15.66
C GLU A 296 -38.93 10.07 15.18
N ASP A 297 -38.05 11.09 15.09
CA ASP A 297 -38.37 12.42 14.56
C ASP A 297 -38.38 12.48 13.02
N GLY A 298 -38.12 11.35 12.35
CA GLY A 298 -38.06 11.21 10.90
C GLY A 298 -36.74 11.65 10.26
N THR A 299 -35.75 12.07 11.05
CA THR A 299 -34.40 12.35 10.56
C THR A 299 -33.66 11.05 10.21
N VAL A 300 -32.70 11.15 9.30
CA VAL A 300 -31.88 10.02 8.84
C VAL A 300 -30.46 10.23 9.35
N THR A 301 -29.89 9.20 9.97
CA THR A 301 -28.52 9.21 10.46
C THR A 301 -27.79 7.98 9.96
N ALA A 302 -26.69 8.20 9.24
CA ALA A 302 -25.79 7.13 8.84
C ALA A 302 -24.67 6.97 9.87
N GLY A 303 -24.47 5.74 10.35
CA GLY A 303 -23.33 5.36 11.18
C GLY A 303 -22.02 5.33 10.39
N ASP A 304 -20.96 4.83 11.02
CA ASP A 304 -19.68 4.64 10.34
C ASP A 304 -19.66 3.28 9.61
N MET A 305 -19.06 3.26 8.42
CA MET A 305 -18.85 2.03 7.66
C MET A 305 -17.85 1.13 8.39
N GLN A 306 -18.18 -0.17 8.52
CA GLN A 306 -17.32 -1.18 9.11
C GLN A 306 -16.84 -2.15 8.04
N TYR A 307 -15.52 -2.32 7.92
CA TYR A 307 -14.94 -3.37 7.08
C TYR A 307 -14.87 -4.70 7.85
N ILE A 308 -15.51 -5.73 7.31
CA ILE A 308 -15.50 -7.09 7.87
C ILE A 308 -14.55 -7.94 7.03
N ASP A 309 -13.40 -8.30 7.61
CA ASP A 309 -12.38 -9.16 7.01
C ASP A 309 -12.80 -10.64 7.08
N LEU A 310 -12.96 -11.27 5.91
CA LEU A 310 -13.33 -12.67 5.75
C LEU A 310 -12.12 -13.59 5.55
N THR A 311 -10.93 -13.02 5.29
CA THR A 311 -9.74 -13.80 4.92
C THR A 311 -9.37 -14.83 5.98
N LYS A 312 -9.56 -14.49 7.26
CA LYS A 312 -9.27 -15.39 8.39
C LYS A 312 -10.10 -16.66 8.38
N ILE A 313 -11.27 -16.65 7.74
CA ILE A 313 -12.20 -17.80 7.70
C ILE A 313 -11.75 -18.81 6.63
N TYR A 314 -11.40 -18.33 5.43
CA TYR A 314 -11.03 -19.21 4.32
C TYR A 314 -9.52 -19.38 4.12
N SER A 315 -8.68 -18.72 4.94
CA SER A 315 -7.23 -18.90 4.94
C SER A 315 -6.76 -20.07 5.82
N THR A 316 -7.63 -21.04 6.09
CA THR A 316 -7.31 -22.30 6.77
C THR A 316 -7.78 -23.49 5.94
N PRO A 317 -7.04 -24.61 5.93
CA PRO A 317 -7.59 -25.87 5.46
C PRO A 317 -8.77 -26.30 6.36
N ASN A 318 -9.73 -27.02 5.77
CA ASN A 318 -10.90 -27.59 6.46
C ASN A 318 -11.75 -26.56 7.22
N ILE A 319 -12.35 -25.62 6.49
CA ILE A 319 -13.28 -24.63 7.06
C ILE A 319 -14.46 -25.35 7.73
N ASP A 320 -14.83 -24.92 8.94
CA ASP A 320 -16.02 -25.44 9.64
C ASP A 320 -17.26 -25.21 8.75
N PRO A 321 -18.05 -26.26 8.44
CA PRO A 321 -19.21 -26.17 7.56
C PRO A 321 -20.23 -25.09 7.95
N LYS A 322 -20.28 -24.66 9.22
CA LYS A 322 -21.18 -23.57 9.64
C LYS A 322 -20.83 -22.21 9.01
N TYR A 323 -19.61 -22.05 8.49
CA TYR A 323 -19.18 -20.84 7.77
C TYR A 323 -19.33 -20.96 6.26
N ILE A 324 -19.90 -22.06 5.76
CA ILE A 324 -20.03 -22.31 4.32
C ILE A 324 -21.52 -22.29 3.97
N ASP A 325 -21.88 -21.49 2.98
CA ASP A 325 -23.20 -21.60 2.34
C ASP A 325 -23.19 -22.77 1.33
N SER A 326 -23.97 -23.81 1.62
CA SER A 326 -23.99 -25.03 0.80
C SER A 326 -24.57 -24.82 -0.60
N GLU A 327 -25.51 -23.90 -0.77
CA GLU A 327 -26.13 -23.64 -2.06
C GLU A 327 -25.16 -22.88 -2.98
N VAL A 328 -24.46 -21.88 -2.44
CA VAL A 328 -23.40 -21.19 -3.17
C VAL A 328 -22.23 -22.12 -3.45
N GLN A 329 -21.84 -22.99 -2.51
CA GLN A 329 -20.81 -23.99 -2.78
C GLN A 329 -21.19 -24.91 -3.95
N ALA A 330 -22.45 -25.31 -4.07
CA ALA A 330 -22.92 -26.11 -5.20
C ALA A 330 -22.80 -25.38 -6.55
N ILE A 331 -23.02 -24.05 -6.58
CA ILE A 331 -22.78 -23.22 -7.78
C ILE A 331 -21.29 -23.25 -8.16
N VAL A 332 -20.39 -23.10 -7.19
CA VAL A 332 -18.95 -23.16 -7.41
C VAL A 332 -18.51 -24.55 -7.91
N ASP A 333 -19.05 -25.62 -7.32
CA ASP A 333 -18.74 -27.00 -7.70
C ASP A 333 -19.21 -27.30 -9.12
N LYS A 334 -20.40 -26.82 -9.50
CA LYS A 334 -20.92 -26.95 -10.87
C LYS A 334 -20.03 -26.21 -11.88
N ALA A 335 -19.65 -24.96 -11.58
CA ALA A 335 -18.75 -24.20 -12.44
C ALA A 335 -17.41 -24.93 -12.64
N ASN A 336 -16.85 -25.51 -11.57
CA ASN A 336 -15.64 -26.33 -11.66
C ASN A 336 -15.80 -27.57 -12.53
N GLN A 337 -16.94 -28.27 -12.47
CA GLN A 337 -17.19 -29.43 -13.31
C GLN A 337 -17.24 -29.06 -14.79
N ASP A 338 -17.83 -27.90 -15.11
CA ASP A 338 -18.01 -27.44 -16.48
C ASP A 338 -16.70 -27.04 -17.17
N VAL A 339 -15.66 -26.67 -16.40
CA VAL A 339 -14.39 -26.19 -16.98
C VAL A 339 -13.11 -26.90 -16.47
N GLY A 340 -13.21 -27.72 -15.43
CA GLY A 340 -12.08 -28.26 -14.67
C GLY A 340 -11.06 -29.12 -15.44
N PRO A 341 -11.47 -30.00 -16.40
CA PRO A 341 -10.52 -30.84 -17.12
C PRO A 341 -9.47 -30.07 -17.92
N ILE A 342 -9.84 -28.92 -18.49
CA ILE A 342 -8.93 -28.07 -19.28
C ILE A 342 -7.98 -27.31 -18.36
N PHE A 343 -8.47 -26.81 -17.22
CA PHE A 343 -7.70 -25.91 -16.37
C PHE A 343 -6.70 -26.57 -15.43
N ASN A 344 -6.88 -27.86 -15.15
CA ASN A 344 -5.96 -28.62 -14.31
C ASN A 344 -4.79 -29.25 -15.08
N GLU A 345 -4.73 -29.11 -16.41
CA GLU A 345 -3.60 -29.57 -17.22
C GLU A 345 -2.33 -28.82 -16.79
N VAL A 346 -1.32 -29.57 -16.30
CA VAL A 346 0.03 -29.06 -16.05
C VAL A 346 0.76 -28.95 -17.39
N ILE A 347 1.20 -27.74 -17.73
CA ILE A 347 1.82 -27.40 -19.02
C ILE A 347 3.31 -27.13 -18.93
N GLY A 348 3.86 -27.05 -17.72
CA GLY A 348 5.28 -26.81 -17.45
C GLY A 348 5.53 -26.49 -15.99
N LYS A 349 6.70 -25.95 -15.67
CA LYS A 349 7.12 -25.58 -14.30
C LYS A 349 7.76 -24.21 -14.23
N ALA A 350 7.66 -23.53 -13.10
CA ALA A 350 8.48 -22.37 -12.76
C ALA A 350 9.65 -22.80 -11.87
N ALA A 351 10.89 -22.44 -12.24
CA ALA A 351 12.09 -22.76 -11.47
C ALA A 351 12.19 -21.99 -10.15
N ILE A 352 11.65 -20.76 -10.15
CA ILE A 352 11.61 -19.79 -9.05
C ILE A 352 10.21 -19.16 -9.00
N ASP A 353 9.91 -18.44 -7.93
CA ASP A 353 8.72 -17.58 -7.91
C ASP A 353 8.92 -16.44 -8.91
N LEU A 354 8.05 -16.36 -9.93
CA LEU A 354 8.03 -15.25 -10.89
C LEU A 354 7.00 -14.23 -10.42
N THR A 355 7.49 -13.18 -9.78
CA THR A 355 6.65 -12.14 -9.18
C THR A 355 6.50 -10.92 -10.08
N ARG A 356 5.39 -10.20 -9.90
CA ARG A 356 5.15 -8.87 -10.51
C ARG A 356 5.77 -7.72 -9.71
N THR A 357 6.39 -8.02 -8.57
CA THR A 357 7.07 -7.04 -7.72
C THR A 357 8.10 -6.27 -8.54
N GLN A 358 7.94 -4.95 -8.59
CA GLN A 358 8.84 -4.05 -9.30
C GLN A 358 10.18 -3.96 -8.54
N SER A 359 11.30 -4.03 -9.25
CA SER A 359 12.65 -3.94 -8.69
C SER A 359 13.00 -2.55 -8.16
N ALA A 360 12.26 -1.51 -8.57
CA ALA A 360 12.46 -0.13 -8.18
C ALA A 360 11.15 0.66 -8.13
N LYS A 361 11.18 1.83 -7.48
CA LYS A 361 10.08 2.81 -7.42
C LYS A 361 10.47 4.10 -8.15
N PRO A 362 9.55 4.81 -8.85
CA PRO A 362 8.14 4.47 -9.04
C PRO A 362 7.91 3.18 -9.85
N TYR A 363 8.77 2.91 -10.83
CA TYR A 363 8.71 1.71 -11.69
C TYR A 363 10.09 1.08 -11.89
N GLY A 364 10.11 -0.25 -11.94
CA GLY A 364 11.28 -1.07 -12.25
C GLY A 364 10.87 -2.31 -13.04
N ASP A 365 11.82 -3.14 -13.45
CA ASP A 365 11.50 -4.43 -14.05
C ASP A 365 11.01 -5.43 -12.99
N SER A 366 10.30 -6.47 -13.43
CA SER A 366 9.83 -7.56 -12.57
C SER A 366 10.17 -8.89 -13.23
N LEU A 367 10.33 -9.95 -12.43
CA LEU A 367 10.66 -11.28 -12.97
C LEU A 367 9.61 -11.74 -13.98
N LEU A 368 8.33 -11.63 -13.59
CA LEU A 368 7.22 -12.04 -14.45
C LEU A 368 7.03 -11.10 -15.64
N GLY A 369 7.21 -9.79 -15.45
CA GLY A 369 7.12 -8.82 -16.52
C GLY A 369 8.20 -8.98 -17.59
N ASN A 370 9.43 -9.26 -17.18
CA ASN A 370 10.56 -9.54 -18.07
C ASN A 370 10.30 -10.78 -18.92
N TRP A 371 9.71 -11.83 -18.34
CA TRP A 371 9.32 -13.04 -19.06
C TRP A 371 8.16 -12.75 -20.02
N ALA A 372 7.09 -12.09 -19.56
CA ALA A 372 5.92 -11.77 -20.36
C ALA A 372 6.25 -10.91 -21.59
N ALA A 373 7.02 -9.84 -21.42
CA ALA A 373 7.45 -8.98 -22.52
C ALA A 373 8.33 -9.75 -23.53
N GLU A 374 9.18 -10.66 -23.05
CA GLU A 374 10.04 -11.48 -23.90
C GLU A 374 9.25 -12.53 -24.70
N VAL A 375 8.23 -13.15 -24.10
CA VAL A 375 7.32 -14.05 -24.83
C VAL A 375 6.54 -13.29 -25.90
N THR A 376 5.97 -12.13 -25.58
CA THR A 376 5.28 -11.28 -26.55
C THR A 376 6.20 -10.89 -27.71
N ARG A 377 7.45 -10.52 -27.43
CA ARG A 377 8.46 -10.19 -28.44
C ARG A 377 8.77 -11.38 -29.36
N LYS A 378 9.04 -12.55 -28.78
CA LYS A 378 9.43 -13.76 -29.51
C LYS A 378 8.31 -14.35 -30.35
N ALA A 379 7.06 -14.26 -29.88
CA ALA A 379 5.89 -14.81 -30.57
C ALA A 379 5.71 -14.25 -32.00
N VAL A 380 6.27 -13.08 -32.29
CA VAL A 380 6.18 -12.39 -33.58
C VAL A 380 7.55 -11.95 -34.12
N ASN A 381 8.64 -12.43 -33.52
CA ASN A 381 10.02 -12.06 -33.87
C ASN A 381 10.27 -10.55 -33.98
N ALA A 382 9.77 -9.78 -33.01
CA ALA A 382 9.95 -8.34 -32.94
C ALA A 382 11.32 -7.94 -32.37
N ASP A 383 11.78 -6.72 -32.71
CA ASP A 383 12.97 -6.12 -32.12
C ASP A 383 12.75 -5.86 -30.62
N PHE A 384 11.58 -5.28 -30.27
CA PHE A 384 11.22 -4.93 -28.90
C PHE A 384 9.83 -5.44 -28.53
N GLY A 385 9.66 -5.84 -27.27
CA GLY A 385 8.38 -6.30 -26.72
C GLY A 385 7.96 -5.51 -25.50
N PHE A 386 6.66 -5.27 -25.37
CA PHE A 386 6.05 -4.57 -24.25
C PHE A 386 4.90 -5.35 -23.62
N ALA A 387 4.77 -5.22 -22.30
CA ALA A 387 3.59 -5.66 -21.55
C ALA A 387 3.24 -4.61 -20.49
N ASN A 388 1.97 -4.32 -20.29
CA ASN A 388 1.52 -3.42 -19.23
C ASN A 388 1.42 -4.17 -17.89
N ASN A 389 1.80 -3.49 -16.80
CA ASN A 389 1.79 -4.08 -15.45
C ASN A 389 0.40 -4.58 -15.05
N GLY A 390 -0.66 -3.80 -15.38
CA GLY A 390 -2.05 -4.14 -15.08
C GLY A 390 -2.57 -5.35 -15.85
N GLY A 391 -1.93 -5.74 -16.96
CA GLY A 391 -2.29 -6.92 -17.74
C GLY A 391 -1.99 -8.25 -17.04
N LEU A 392 -0.98 -8.27 -16.16
CA LEU A 392 -0.52 -9.45 -15.43
C LEU A 392 -1.18 -9.48 -14.04
N ARG A 393 -2.05 -10.45 -13.76
CA ARG A 393 -2.96 -10.38 -12.60
C ARG A 393 -2.56 -11.20 -11.39
N ILE A 394 -1.74 -12.23 -11.57
CA ILE A 394 -1.19 -13.05 -10.48
C ILE A 394 0.31 -13.24 -10.65
N ASP A 395 0.98 -13.63 -9.56
CA ASP A 395 2.35 -14.14 -9.62
C ASP A 395 2.32 -15.63 -9.96
N ILE A 396 3.40 -16.17 -10.54
CA ILE A 396 3.55 -17.61 -10.79
C ILE A 396 4.45 -18.18 -9.69
N PRO A 397 3.91 -19.00 -8.76
CA PRO A 397 4.74 -19.64 -7.75
C PRO A 397 5.67 -20.68 -8.36
N LYS A 398 6.81 -20.92 -7.71
CA LYS A 398 7.69 -22.04 -8.03
C LYS A 398 6.91 -23.37 -7.99
N GLY A 399 7.11 -24.20 -9.01
CA GLY A 399 6.46 -25.50 -9.13
C GLY A 399 5.66 -25.63 -10.42
N ASP A 400 4.62 -26.46 -10.40
CA ASP A 400 3.82 -26.78 -11.58
C ASP A 400 2.98 -25.58 -12.04
N ILE A 401 2.97 -25.35 -13.36
CA ILE A 401 2.16 -24.32 -14.02
C ILE A 401 1.03 -25.02 -14.75
N THR A 402 -0.21 -24.56 -14.55
CA THR A 402 -1.40 -25.10 -15.21
C THR A 402 -1.98 -24.14 -16.24
N VAL A 403 -2.83 -24.64 -17.13
CA VAL A 403 -3.63 -23.79 -18.04
C VAL A 403 -4.48 -22.80 -17.24
N GLY A 404 -5.09 -23.23 -16.13
CA GLY A 404 -5.87 -22.36 -15.25
C GLY A 404 -5.06 -21.19 -14.70
N MET A 405 -3.78 -21.42 -14.37
CA MET A 405 -2.88 -20.36 -13.93
C MET A 405 -2.61 -19.33 -15.03
N MET A 406 -2.53 -19.74 -16.31
CA MET A 406 -2.38 -18.80 -17.43
C MET A 406 -3.63 -17.96 -17.68
N TYR A 407 -4.82 -18.55 -17.47
CA TYR A 407 -6.08 -17.80 -17.50
C TYR A 407 -6.23 -16.83 -16.33
N GLN A 408 -5.68 -17.14 -15.16
CA GLN A 408 -5.60 -16.18 -14.05
C GLN A 408 -4.56 -15.10 -14.31
N LEU A 409 -3.40 -15.46 -14.89
CA LEU A 409 -2.31 -14.52 -15.17
C LEU A 409 -2.71 -13.48 -16.22
N MET A 410 -3.24 -13.93 -17.36
CA MET A 410 -3.68 -13.11 -18.49
C MET A 410 -5.15 -13.40 -18.82
N PRO A 411 -6.10 -12.91 -17.98
CA PRO A 411 -7.53 -13.20 -18.11
C PRO A 411 -8.18 -12.54 -19.32
N PHE A 412 -7.56 -11.52 -19.87
CA PHE A 412 -8.07 -10.77 -21.01
C PHE A 412 -7.86 -11.53 -22.33
N ASP A 413 -8.81 -11.38 -23.25
CA ASP A 413 -8.67 -11.88 -24.63
C ASP A 413 -7.88 -10.90 -25.51
N ASN A 414 -6.87 -10.25 -24.93
CA ASN A 414 -5.97 -9.35 -25.66
C ASN A 414 -5.14 -10.16 -26.66
N THR A 415 -5.02 -9.63 -27.87
CA THR A 415 -4.19 -10.19 -28.96
C THR A 415 -2.84 -9.51 -29.02
N ILE A 416 -1.84 -10.20 -29.57
CA ILE A 416 -0.54 -9.60 -29.87
C ILE A 416 -0.65 -8.77 -31.15
N VAL A 417 -0.17 -7.54 -31.09
CA VAL A 417 -0.14 -6.59 -32.20
C VAL A 417 1.29 -6.17 -32.49
N THR A 418 1.56 -5.80 -33.73
CA THR A 418 2.86 -5.30 -34.16
C THR A 418 2.76 -3.97 -34.88
N MET A 419 3.80 -3.16 -34.77
CA MET A 419 3.92 -1.87 -35.46
C MET A 419 5.39 -1.51 -35.65
N LYS A 420 5.68 -0.71 -36.68
CA LYS A 420 6.99 -0.12 -36.92
C LYS A 420 7.08 1.23 -36.22
N MET A 421 8.07 1.39 -35.35
CA MET A 421 8.26 2.62 -34.57
C MET A 421 9.71 3.08 -34.65
N THR A 422 9.91 4.40 -34.77
CA THR A 422 11.24 5.01 -34.62
C THR A 422 11.70 4.96 -33.17
N GLY A 423 13.01 5.05 -32.92
CA GLY A 423 13.53 5.19 -31.55
C GLY A 423 12.92 6.37 -30.79
N ALA A 424 12.63 7.49 -31.47
CA ALA A 424 11.92 8.63 -30.91
C ALA A 424 10.48 8.31 -30.51
N GLN A 425 9.73 7.59 -31.34
CA GLN A 425 8.36 7.15 -31.01
C GLN A 425 8.36 6.13 -29.85
N ILE A 426 9.36 5.24 -29.80
CA ILE A 426 9.53 4.33 -28.66
C ILE A 426 9.81 5.12 -27.38
N LYS A 427 10.64 6.16 -27.44
CA LYS A 427 10.89 7.06 -26.29
C LYS A 427 9.58 7.65 -25.76
N THR A 428 8.66 8.07 -26.65
CA THR A 428 7.34 8.58 -26.24
C THR A 428 6.55 7.55 -25.42
N ILE A 429 6.56 6.27 -25.80
CA ILE A 429 5.90 5.19 -25.02
C ILE A 429 6.54 5.05 -23.64
N LEU A 430 7.87 5.06 -23.58
CA LEU A 430 8.60 4.92 -22.32
C LEU A 430 8.39 6.13 -21.40
N GLU A 431 8.31 7.33 -21.96
CA GLU A 431 7.95 8.55 -21.23
C GLU A 431 6.53 8.47 -20.66
N GLN A 432 5.57 7.99 -21.45
CA GLN A 432 4.18 7.76 -21.00
C GLN A 432 4.09 6.72 -19.88
N ALA A 433 4.95 5.71 -19.89
CA ALA A 433 5.00 4.71 -18.83
C ALA A 433 5.41 5.31 -17.48
N VAL A 434 6.32 6.29 -17.48
CA VAL A 434 6.97 6.82 -16.26
C VAL A 434 6.55 8.25 -15.91
N GLN A 435 5.64 8.88 -16.64
CA GLN A 435 5.09 10.21 -16.32
C GLN A 435 4.23 10.19 -15.04
N ASP A 436 3.82 11.37 -14.58
CA ASP A 436 2.89 11.50 -13.46
C ASP A 436 1.56 10.80 -13.78
N GLY A 437 1.14 9.89 -12.90
CA GLY A 437 -0.04 9.05 -13.13
C GLY A 437 0.13 7.96 -14.21
N GLY A 438 1.32 7.83 -14.83
CA GLY A 438 1.64 6.73 -15.73
C GLY A 438 1.54 5.39 -15.01
N LYS A 439 1.25 4.29 -15.72
CA LYS A 439 0.96 2.96 -15.14
C LYS A 439 2.16 1.99 -15.16
N GLY A 440 3.34 2.46 -15.57
CA GLY A 440 4.53 1.64 -15.77
C GLY A 440 4.42 0.70 -16.97
N ILE A 441 5.53 0.03 -17.32
CA ILE A 441 5.62 -0.88 -18.47
C ILE A 441 6.66 -1.95 -18.18
N GLN A 442 6.55 -3.13 -18.80
CA GLN A 442 7.58 -4.17 -18.81
C GLN A 442 8.14 -4.29 -20.22
N VAL A 443 9.46 -4.48 -20.35
CA VAL A 443 10.17 -4.35 -21.63
C VAL A 443 11.03 -5.57 -21.95
N ALA A 444 11.20 -5.83 -23.25
CA ALA A 444 12.09 -6.87 -23.78
C ALA A 444 12.80 -6.39 -25.05
N GLY A 445 14.04 -6.85 -25.27
CA GLY A 445 14.90 -6.41 -26.37
C GLY A 445 15.56 -5.03 -26.16
N LEU A 446 15.13 -4.28 -25.13
CA LEU A 446 15.70 -2.99 -24.75
C LEU A 446 15.77 -2.82 -23.23
N SER A 447 16.52 -1.81 -22.82
CA SER A 447 16.54 -1.24 -21.46
C SER A 447 16.49 0.29 -21.53
N PHE A 448 15.98 0.94 -20.48
CA PHE A 448 16.00 2.39 -20.36
C PHE A 448 16.22 2.88 -18.93
N LYS A 449 16.79 4.09 -18.82
CA LYS A 449 16.93 4.83 -17.57
C LYS A 449 16.12 6.11 -17.61
N TYR A 450 15.51 6.46 -16.48
CA TYR A 450 14.65 7.64 -16.38
C TYR A 450 14.77 8.36 -15.04
N ASP A 451 14.63 9.67 -14.96
CA ASP A 451 14.70 10.44 -13.72
C ASP A 451 13.29 10.89 -13.29
N PRO A 452 12.71 10.31 -12.21
CA PRO A 452 11.35 10.63 -11.78
C PRO A 452 11.20 12.07 -11.28
N THR A 453 12.30 12.77 -10.99
CA THR A 453 12.25 14.17 -10.54
C THR A 453 12.13 15.16 -11.70
N ARG A 454 12.33 14.70 -12.94
CA ARG A 454 12.14 15.53 -14.15
C ARG A 454 10.65 15.68 -14.47
N PRO A 455 10.27 16.78 -15.15
CA PRO A 455 8.93 16.98 -15.66
C PRO A 455 8.45 15.77 -16.47
N SER A 456 7.14 15.48 -16.38
CA SER A 456 6.48 14.48 -17.21
C SER A 456 6.83 14.68 -18.69
N MET A 457 6.97 13.57 -19.42
CA MET A 457 7.46 13.53 -20.81
C MET A 457 8.93 13.93 -21.04
N HIS A 458 9.71 14.17 -19.99
CA HIS A 458 11.15 14.49 -20.05
C HIS A 458 11.98 13.66 -19.07
N ARG A 459 11.50 12.49 -18.66
CA ARG A 459 12.13 11.62 -17.66
C ARG A 459 13.15 10.67 -18.27
N VAL A 460 12.88 10.10 -19.43
CA VAL A 460 13.75 9.09 -20.08
C VAL A 460 14.97 9.76 -20.70
N PHE A 461 16.17 9.33 -20.29
CA PHE A 461 17.43 9.94 -20.74
C PHE A 461 18.47 8.95 -21.30
N ASP A 462 18.30 7.64 -21.09
CA ASP A 462 19.14 6.60 -21.69
C ASP A 462 18.26 5.46 -22.19
N MET A 463 18.50 5.00 -23.41
CA MET A 463 17.77 3.92 -24.08
C MET A 463 18.76 3.06 -24.85
N ARG A 464 18.77 1.75 -24.57
CA ARG A 464 19.74 0.81 -25.12
C ARG A 464 19.07 -0.47 -25.56
N LYS A 465 19.59 -1.12 -26.60
CA LYS A 465 19.27 -2.51 -26.93
C LYS A 465 19.85 -3.45 -25.88
N SER A 466 19.38 -4.70 -25.85
CA SER A 466 19.89 -5.74 -24.92
C SER A 466 21.41 -6.01 -25.04
N ASP A 467 22.03 -5.69 -26.17
CA ASP A 467 23.49 -5.77 -26.37
C ASP A 467 24.25 -4.54 -25.81
N GLY A 468 23.55 -3.62 -25.15
CA GLY A 468 24.11 -2.39 -24.56
C GLY A 468 24.29 -1.23 -25.54
N THR A 469 24.07 -1.43 -26.83
CA THR A 469 24.21 -0.36 -27.82
C THR A 469 23.06 0.66 -27.73
N PRO A 470 23.32 1.97 -27.88
CA PRO A 470 22.27 2.99 -27.86
C PRO A 470 21.20 2.75 -28.92
N ILE A 471 19.94 3.03 -28.59
CA ILE A 471 18.86 3.04 -29.58
C ILE A 471 19.03 4.26 -30.48
N ASP A 472 19.11 4.03 -31.79
CA ASP A 472 19.07 5.10 -32.79
C ASP A 472 17.64 5.69 -32.87
N MET A 473 17.53 7.00 -32.60
CA MET A 473 16.25 7.71 -32.52
C MET A 473 15.51 7.79 -33.87
N ASN A 474 16.22 7.71 -35.00
CA ASN A 474 15.66 7.83 -36.34
C ASN A 474 15.41 6.47 -37.01
N LYS A 475 16.08 5.41 -36.53
CA LYS A 475 15.89 4.06 -37.05
C LYS A 475 14.52 3.51 -36.66
N SER A 476 13.89 2.80 -37.61
CA SER A 476 12.64 2.06 -37.39
C SER A 476 12.92 0.66 -36.86
N TYR A 477 12.12 0.24 -35.87
CA TYR A 477 12.16 -1.06 -35.22
C TYR A 477 10.76 -1.68 -35.24
N LEU A 478 10.69 -3.01 -35.34
CA LEU A 478 9.45 -3.77 -35.15
C LEU A 478 9.18 -3.91 -33.65
N VAL A 479 8.03 -3.40 -33.22
CA VAL A 479 7.57 -3.44 -31.83
C VAL A 479 6.39 -4.39 -31.71
N ALA A 480 6.38 -5.21 -30.66
CA ALA A 480 5.26 -6.06 -30.27
C ALA A 480 4.68 -5.62 -28.92
N THR A 481 3.36 -5.58 -28.83
CA THR A 481 2.62 -5.35 -27.58
C THR A 481 1.27 -6.05 -27.66
N ASN A 482 0.41 -5.86 -26.66
CA ASN A 482 -0.98 -6.31 -26.72
C ASN A 482 -1.90 -5.24 -27.33
N ASN A 483 -3.02 -5.65 -27.92
CA ASN A 483 -3.97 -4.75 -28.58
C ASN A 483 -4.57 -3.68 -27.67
N PHE A 484 -4.69 -3.93 -26.37
CA PHE A 484 -5.10 -2.92 -25.39
C PHE A 484 -4.12 -1.74 -25.36
N MET A 485 -2.83 -1.99 -25.14
CA MET A 485 -1.80 -0.95 -25.21
C MET A 485 -1.68 -0.37 -26.63
N GLY A 486 -1.67 -1.22 -27.65
CA GLY A 486 -1.49 -0.82 -29.04
C GLY A 486 -2.62 0.08 -29.58
N THR A 487 -3.76 0.15 -28.88
CA THR A 487 -4.87 1.05 -29.21
C THR A 487 -5.00 2.23 -28.23
N GLY A 488 -4.05 2.40 -27.30
CA GLY A 488 -3.95 3.56 -26.41
C GLY A 488 -4.39 3.32 -24.96
N GLY A 489 -4.70 2.07 -24.58
CA GLY A 489 -4.99 1.69 -23.19
C GLY A 489 -3.85 2.06 -22.24
N ASP A 490 -4.15 2.22 -20.95
CA ASP A 490 -3.25 2.73 -19.90
C ASP A 490 -2.64 4.12 -20.20
N GLY A 491 -3.19 4.85 -21.17
CA GLY A 491 -2.68 6.15 -21.61
C GLY A 491 -1.51 6.08 -22.59
N PHE A 492 -1.22 4.93 -23.19
CA PHE A 492 -0.15 4.74 -24.17
C PHE A 492 -0.50 5.28 -25.57
N THR A 493 -0.87 6.57 -25.64
CA THR A 493 -1.32 7.21 -26.88
C THR A 493 -0.25 7.29 -27.96
N GLY A 494 1.03 7.09 -27.64
CA GLY A 494 2.10 7.01 -28.63
C GLY A 494 1.92 5.85 -29.62
N PHE A 495 1.22 4.78 -29.25
CA PHE A 495 0.85 3.69 -30.18
C PHE A 495 -0.25 4.13 -31.16
N THR A 496 -1.00 5.17 -30.81
CA THR A 496 -2.10 5.69 -31.63
C THR A 496 -1.69 6.82 -32.57
N ASP A 497 -0.40 7.19 -32.58
CA ASP A 497 0.16 8.16 -33.52
C ASP A 497 -0.19 7.77 -34.98
N PRO A 498 -0.62 8.72 -35.83
CA PRO A 498 -1.05 8.42 -37.19
C PRO A 498 0.01 7.70 -38.04
N GLU A 499 1.30 7.98 -37.85
CA GLU A 499 2.38 7.32 -38.58
C GLU A 499 2.62 5.90 -38.05
N VAL A 500 2.54 5.68 -36.74
CA VAL A 500 2.62 4.34 -36.14
C VAL A 500 1.47 3.46 -36.62
N LYS A 501 0.24 4.00 -36.62
CA LYS A 501 -0.98 3.30 -37.04
C LYS A 501 -0.93 2.79 -38.49
N LYS A 502 -0.20 3.44 -39.40
CA LYS A 502 -0.03 2.96 -40.79
C LYS A 502 0.59 1.57 -40.87
N SER A 503 1.32 1.15 -39.84
CA SER A 503 2.02 -0.13 -39.78
C SER A 503 1.42 -1.10 -38.74
N TYR A 504 0.30 -0.74 -38.12
CA TYR A 504 -0.35 -1.57 -37.11
C TYR A 504 -0.91 -2.84 -37.74
N VAL A 505 -0.56 -3.98 -37.17
CA VAL A 505 -1.07 -5.30 -37.56
C VAL A 505 -1.46 -6.07 -36.31
N ASP A 506 -2.73 -6.47 -36.22
CA ASP A 506 -3.18 -7.46 -35.25
C ASP A 506 -2.88 -8.87 -35.78
N THR A 507 -2.18 -9.66 -34.97
CA THR A 507 -1.86 -11.05 -35.34
C THR A 507 -3.01 -12.01 -35.07
N TYR A 508 -4.03 -11.55 -34.33
CA TYR A 508 -5.13 -12.33 -33.77
C TYR A 508 -4.69 -13.47 -32.83
N LYS A 509 -3.39 -13.55 -32.50
CA LYS A 509 -2.86 -14.48 -31.52
C LYS A 509 -3.11 -13.94 -30.13
N LEU A 510 -3.84 -14.69 -29.29
CA LEU A 510 -4.04 -14.31 -27.90
C LEU A 510 -2.71 -14.29 -27.15
N VAL A 511 -2.48 -13.24 -26.34
CA VAL A 511 -1.31 -13.13 -25.48
C VAL A 511 -1.24 -14.34 -24.53
N ARG A 512 -2.39 -14.76 -23.99
CA ARG A 512 -2.50 -15.92 -23.12
C ARG A 512 -2.08 -17.22 -23.81
N ASP A 513 -2.47 -17.41 -25.07
CA ASP A 513 -2.09 -18.61 -25.82
C ASP A 513 -0.59 -18.61 -26.10
N ALA A 514 -0.01 -17.45 -26.43
CA ALA A 514 1.45 -17.30 -26.56
C ALA A 514 2.17 -17.64 -25.25
N PHE A 515 1.62 -17.28 -24.08
CA PHE A 515 2.18 -17.67 -22.78
C PHE A 515 2.09 -19.18 -22.56
N ILE A 516 0.95 -19.81 -22.84
CA ILE A 516 0.78 -21.27 -22.73
C ILE A 516 1.77 -22.01 -23.63
N GLU A 517 1.89 -21.60 -24.89
CA GLU A 517 2.85 -22.18 -25.84
C GLU A 517 4.29 -22.01 -25.34
N ALA A 518 4.66 -20.81 -24.87
CA ALA A 518 6.00 -20.55 -24.37
C ALA A 518 6.36 -21.41 -23.13
N VAL A 519 5.40 -21.66 -22.23
CA VAL A 519 5.60 -22.57 -21.08
C VAL A 519 5.80 -24.00 -21.57
N LYS A 520 4.97 -24.48 -22.51
CA LYS A 520 5.08 -25.82 -23.09
C LYS A 520 6.42 -26.03 -23.81
N GLU A 521 6.87 -25.03 -24.57
CA GLU A 521 8.15 -25.08 -25.31
C GLU A 521 9.37 -25.05 -24.37
N GLN A 522 9.33 -24.23 -23.32
CA GLN A 522 10.44 -24.12 -22.36
C GLN A 522 10.49 -25.29 -21.38
N GLY A 523 9.34 -25.89 -21.06
CA GLY A 523 9.16 -26.94 -20.06
C GLY A 523 9.34 -26.44 -18.62
N THR A 524 10.46 -25.76 -18.34
CA THR A 524 10.71 -25.05 -17.08
C THR A 524 11.08 -23.59 -17.36
N ILE A 525 10.22 -22.65 -16.95
CA ILE A 525 10.43 -21.21 -17.14
C ILE A 525 11.22 -20.60 -15.96
N THR A 526 11.99 -19.58 -16.28
CA THR A 526 12.70 -18.72 -15.31
C THR A 526 12.85 -17.32 -15.89
N SER A 527 13.23 -16.36 -15.06
CA SER A 527 13.51 -14.98 -15.44
C SER A 527 14.54 -14.38 -14.48
N VAL A 528 15.11 -13.24 -14.85
CA VAL A 528 16.06 -12.51 -14.02
C VAL A 528 15.68 -11.03 -13.96
N ILE A 529 16.07 -10.36 -12.88
CA ILE A 529 16.12 -8.90 -12.80
C ILE A 529 17.48 -8.48 -13.33
N ASP A 530 17.49 -7.90 -14.53
CA ASP A 530 18.69 -7.46 -15.24
C ASP A 530 18.71 -5.93 -15.44
N GLY A 531 17.82 -5.20 -14.75
CA GLY A 531 17.83 -3.74 -14.69
C GLY A 531 17.35 -3.09 -15.98
N ARG A 532 16.39 -3.72 -16.68
CA ARG A 532 15.84 -3.17 -17.95
C ARG A 532 15.17 -1.82 -17.76
N ILE A 533 14.70 -1.55 -16.55
CA ILE A 533 13.97 -0.34 -16.18
C ILE A 533 14.58 0.16 -14.90
N ALA A 534 15.36 1.23 -14.99
CA ALA A 534 16.05 1.78 -13.84
C ALA A 534 15.70 3.27 -13.69
N PRO A 535 14.98 3.67 -12.62
CA PRO A 535 14.96 5.07 -12.25
C PRO A 535 16.40 5.49 -11.92
N ALA A 536 16.85 6.59 -12.49
CA ALA A 536 17.88 7.40 -11.88
C ALA A 536 17.34 7.85 -10.53
N THR A 537 17.64 7.06 -9.52
CA THR A 537 17.92 7.61 -8.23
C THR A 537 18.98 8.70 -8.47
N LYS A 538 18.72 9.93 -8.03
CA LYS A 538 19.84 10.74 -7.54
C LYS A 538 20.40 9.90 -6.39
N GLU A 539 21.29 8.97 -6.69
CA GLU A 539 22.08 8.31 -5.68
C GLU A 539 22.98 9.41 -5.11
N GLY A 540 22.48 10.08 -4.08
CA GLY A 540 23.37 10.40 -2.98
C GLY A 540 24.02 9.09 -2.54
N THR A 541 25.32 9.13 -2.26
CA THR A 541 25.98 7.99 -1.64
C THR A 541 25.29 7.70 -0.31
N LEU A 542 24.68 6.52 -0.16
CA LEU A 542 24.13 6.10 1.12
C LEU A 542 25.28 5.75 2.08
N ILE A 543 25.49 6.62 3.08
CA ILE A 543 26.36 6.33 4.22
C ILE A 543 25.50 5.71 5.32
N THR A 544 25.89 4.53 5.79
CA THR A 544 25.21 3.84 6.90
C THR A 544 26.00 4.04 8.19
N VAL A 545 25.33 4.51 9.26
CA VAL A 545 25.91 4.58 10.60
C VAL A 545 25.28 3.47 11.44
N LEU A 546 26.12 2.55 11.94
CA LEU A 546 25.74 1.57 12.94
C LEU A 546 26.34 1.97 14.27
N ALA A 547 25.57 1.85 15.33
CA ALA A 547 26.00 2.22 16.67
C ALA A 547 25.72 1.11 17.69
N THR A 548 26.59 1.00 18.68
CA THR A 548 26.34 0.35 19.97
C THR A 548 26.50 1.36 21.10
N SER A 549 25.95 1.04 22.26
CA SER A 549 26.06 1.80 23.52
C SER A 549 25.81 0.84 24.67
N ASP A 550 26.33 1.14 25.86
CA ASP A 550 26.00 0.44 27.11
C ASP A 550 26.26 -1.07 26.97
N ILE A 551 27.35 -1.44 26.29
CA ILE A 551 27.73 -2.84 26.06
C ILE A 551 27.96 -3.54 27.40
N HIS A 552 28.49 -2.81 28.37
CA HIS A 552 28.82 -3.27 29.70
C HIS A 552 29.55 -4.62 29.73
N GLY A 553 30.61 -4.80 28.95
CA GLY A 553 31.39 -6.04 28.92
C GLY A 553 30.71 -7.25 28.27
N ASN A 554 29.48 -7.10 27.72
CA ASN A 554 28.73 -8.23 27.14
C ASN A 554 29.26 -8.62 25.75
N ILE A 555 30.23 -9.54 25.71
CA ILE A 555 30.70 -10.15 24.46
C ILE A 555 29.77 -11.27 24.00
N PHE A 556 29.41 -12.17 24.93
CA PHE A 556 28.67 -13.39 24.62
C PHE A 556 27.15 -13.17 24.68
N PRO A 557 26.34 -14.03 24.00
CA PRO A 557 24.89 -14.03 24.12
C PRO A 557 24.44 -14.69 25.43
N TRP A 558 24.86 -14.10 26.54
CA TRP A 558 24.74 -14.63 27.89
C TRP A 558 24.30 -13.54 28.86
N ASP A 559 23.39 -13.88 29.76
CA ASP A 559 23.05 -13.05 30.91
C ASP A 559 23.89 -13.52 32.10
N TYR A 560 24.85 -12.66 32.49
CA TYR A 560 25.78 -12.93 33.58
C TYR A 560 25.11 -12.91 34.97
N ASN A 561 23.93 -12.31 35.11
CA ASN A 561 23.19 -12.29 36.36
C ASN A 561 22.41 -13.59 36.57
N THR A 562 21.78 -14.11 35.50
CA THR A 562 20.94 -15.31 35.59
C THR A 562 21.65 -16.60 35.17
N ALA A 563 22.87 -16.49 34.64
CA ALA A 563 23.65 -17.59 34.08
C ALA A 563 22.86 -18.37 33.01
N LYS A 564 22.23 -17.64 32.07
CA LYS A 564 21.43 -18.21 30.98
C LYS A 564 21.74 -17.55 29.63
N PRO A 565 21.45 -18.23 28.50
CA PRO A 565 21.51 -17.60 27.18
C PRO A 565 20.58 -16.38 27.09
N ALA A 566 21.03 -15.32 26.41
CA ALA A 566 20.28 -14.08 26.26
C ALA A 566 20.40 -13.47 24.85
N ASN A 567 19.44 -12.61 24.49
CA ASN A 567 19.42 -11.85 23.23
C ASN A 567 20.19 -10.52 23.35
N ARG A 568 21.46 -10.60 23.78
CA ARG A 568 22.38 -9.46 23.89
C ARG A 568 23.80 -9.85 23.47
N GLY A 569 24.72 -8.89 23.46
CA GLY A 569 26.16 -9.10 23.34
C GLY A 569 26.74 -9.03 21.93
N LEU A 570 28.02 -8.64 21.85
CA LEU A 570 28.73 -8.33 20.61
C LEU A 570 28.82 -9.50 19.62
N ALA A 571 28.83 -10.75 20.08
CA ALA A 571 28.84 -11.90 19.18
C ALA A 571 27.61 -11.92 18.25
N LYS A 572 26.42 -11.58 18.77
CA LYS A 572 25.20 -11.45 17.97
C LYS A 572 25.25 -10.21 17.07
N VAL A 573 25.65 -9.08 17.64
CA VAL A 573 25.81 -7.81 16.90
C VAL A 573 26.74 -7.97 15.70
N SER A 574 27.83 -8.75 15.84
CA SER A 574 28.80 -9.00 14.77
C SER A 574 28.18 -9.65 13.53
N THR A 575 27.15 -10.50 13.70
CA THR A 575 26.45 -11.12 12.57
C THR A 575 25.64 -10.07 11.81
N TYR A 576 24.93 -9.20 12.53
CA TYR A 576 24.18 -8.11 11.94
C TYR A 576 25.10 -7.10 11.23
N VAL A 577 26.20 -6.70 11.86
CA VAL A 577 27.21 -5.81 11.26
C VAL A 577 27.74 -6.39 9.94
N LYS A 578 28.00 -7.71 9.87
CA LYS A 578 28.43 -8.36 8.63
C LYS A 578 27.35 -8.29 7.54
N GLN A 579 26.10 -8.62 7.87
CA GLN A 579 24.98 -8.54 6.94
C GLN A 579 24.77 -7.11 6.40
N VAL A 580 24.89 -6.10 7.25
CA VAL A 580 24.81 -4.70 6.83
C VAL A 580 25.97 -4.35 5.90
N ARG A 581 27.21 -4.76 6.20
CA ARG A 581 28.37 -4.48 5.34
C ARG A 581 28.36 -5.24 4.01
N GLU A 582 27.75 -6.42 3.96
CA GLU A 582 27.52 -7.15 2.70
C GLU A 582 26.54 -6.40 1.79
N LYS A 583 25.57 -5.70 2.40
CA LYS A 583 24.52 -4.97 1.68
C LYS A 583 24.90 -3.52 1.36
N TYR A 584 25.68 -2.87 2.22
CA TYR A 584 25.99 -1.45 2.14
C TYR A 584 27.52 -1.25 2.14
N PRO A 585 28.09 -0.65 1.08
CA PRO A 585 29.55 -0.52 0.93
C PRO A 585 30.18 0.57 1.81
N TYR A 586 29.39 1.54 2.30
CA TYR A 586 29.87 2.69 3.08
C TYR A 586 29.28 2.68 4.49
N VAL A 587 29.91 1.91 5.39
CA VAL A 587 29.46 1.75 6.77
C VAL A 587 30.46 2.39 7.74
N VAL A 588 29.94 3.22 8.64
CA VAL A 588 30.61 3.65 9.87
C VAL A 588 30.07 2.81 11.02
N LEU A 589 30.95 2.23 11.83
CA LEU A 589 30.56 1.51 13.05
C LEU A 589 31.13 2.25 14.26
N VAL A 590 30.26 2.77 15.11
CA VAL A 590 30.63 3.58 16.28
C VAL A 590 30.15 2.92 17.58
N ASP A 591 30.85 3.16 18.67
CA ASP A 591 30.35 2.87 20.01
C ASP A 591 30.21 4.14 20.84
N ASN A 592 29.17 4.18 21.66
CA ASN A 592 28.75 5.32 22.46
C ASN A 592 28.92 5.11 23.97
N GLY A 593 29.96 4.40 24.41
CA GLY A 593 30.40 4.41 25.80
C GLY A 593 29.77 3.33 26.67
N ASP A 594 30.24 3.25 27.92
CA ASP A 594 29.89 2.22 28.89
C ASP A 594 30.17 0.80 28.37
N THR A 595 31.40 0.62 27.95
CA THR A 595 31.89 -0.60 27.31
C THR A 595 32.62 -1.49 28.32
N ILE A 596 33.46 -0.92 29.19
CA ILE A 596 34.50 -1.69 29.91
C ILE A 596 34.11 -2.08 31.36
N GLN A 597 32.83 -2.09 31.70
CA GLN A 597 32.36 -2.40 33.06
C GLN A 597 31.11 -3.29 33.01
N GLY A 598 30.83 -4.11 34.03
CA GLY A 598 29.50 -4.75 34.18
C GLY A 598 29.45 -6.27 33.99
N THR A 599 30.56 -6.92 33.61
CA THR A 599 30.67 -8.40 33.63
C THR A 599 31.85 -8.88 34.48
N PRO A 600 31.83 -10.14 34.95
CA PRO A 600 33.01 -10.75 35.57
C PRO A 600 34.23 -10.75 34.65
N LEU A 601 34.01 -10.84 33.32
CA LEU A 601 35.08 -10.78 32.33
C LEU A 601 35.75 -9.40 32.33
N SER A 602 34.97 -8.33 32.18
CA SER A 602 35.53 -6.96 32.20
C SER A 602 36.28 -6.70 33.51
N TYR A 603 35.64 -7.00 34.66
CA TYR A 603 36.26 -6.84 35.98
C TYR A 603 37.60 -7.59 36.13
N TYR A 604 37.67 -8.84 35.66
CA TYR A 604 38.89 -9.63 35.71
C TYR A 604 40.04 -8.93 34.98
N TYR A 605 39.79 -8.39 33.78
CA TYR A 605 40.83 -7.67 33.04
C TYR A 605 41.08 -6.28 33.61
N ASP A 606 40.12 -5.64 34.28
CA ASP A 606 40.33 -4.33 34.92
C ASP A 606 41.20 -4.41 36.18
N LYS A 607 41.07 -5.48 36.98
CA LYS A 607 41.69 -5.58 38.32
C LYS A 607 42.63 -6.74 38.55
N ILE A 608 42.54 -7.83 37.80
CA ILE A 608 43.31 -9.06 38.04
C ILE A 608 44.37 -9.24 36.96
N ASP A 609 43.96 -9.37 35.70
CA ASP A 609 44.89 -9.42 34.57
C ASP A 609 45.03 -8.05 33.90
N THR A 610 45.92 -7.24 34.49
CA THR A 610 46.19 -5.87 34.04
C THR A 610 47.23 -5.78 32.93
N LYS A 611 47.69 -6.93 32.38
CA LYS A 611 48.77 -6.97 31.39
C LYS A 611 48.31 -7.47 30.03
N THR A 612 47.39 -8.43 30.01
CA THR A 612 46.82 -8.91 28.76
C THR A 612 45.99 -7.80 28.11
N GLU A 613 46.04 -7.76 26.79
CA GLU A 613 45.25 -6.83 25.98
C GLU A 613 43.75 -7.02 26.25
N TYR A 614 43.03 -5.91 26.34
CA TYR A 614 41.64 -5.92 26.77
C TYR A 614 40.73 -6.67 25.77
N PRO A 615 39.94 -7.69 26.21
CA PRO A 615 39.15 -8.51 25.29
C PRO A 615 38.16 -7.74 24.42
N LEU A 616 37.56 -6.67 24.95
CA LEU A 616 36.63 -5.83 24.19
C LEU A 616 37.34 -5.07 23.07
N ALA A 617 38.58 -4.62 23.28
CA ALA A 617 39.37 -4.00 22.22
C ALA A 617 39.56 -4.98 21.05
N LYS A 618 39.97 -6.22 21.34
CA LYS A 618 40.13 -7.29 20.34
C LYS A 618 38.83 -7.60 19.59
N VAL A 619 37.70 -7.70 20.29
CA VAL A 619 36.41 -8.01 19.66
C VAL A 619 35.94 -6.84 18.78
N MET A 620 36.02 -5.61 19.29
CA MET A 620 35.64 -4.42 18.51
C MET A 620 36.58 -4.19 17.33
N GLY A 621 37.87 -4.47 17.48
CA GLY A 621 38.86 -4.45 16.40
C GLY A 621 38.58 -5.48 15.30
N ALA A 622 38.21 -6.69 15.69
CA ALA A 622 37.75 -7.73 14.75
C ALA A 622 36.45 -7.32 14.03
N MET A 623 35.56 -6.60 14.73
CA MET A 623 34.35 -6.00 14.18
C MET A 623 34.61 -4.72 13.39
N LYS A 624 35.85 -4.20 13.34
CA LYS A 624 36.21 -2.96 12.63
C LYS A 624 35.35 -1.77 13.08
N TYR A 625 35.28 -1.54 14.38
CA TYR A 625 34.78 -0.26 14.91
C TYR A 625 35.69 0.87 14.43
N ASP A 626 35.08 1.99 14.07
CA ASP A 626 35.77 3.22 13.68
C ASP A 626 36.07 4.08 14.90
N THR A 627 35.10 4.23 15.80
CA THR A 627 35.21 5.08 16.99
C THR A 627 34.65 4.42 18.24
N TRP A 628 35.18 4.83 19.39
CA TRP A 628 34.67 4.54 20.72
C TRP A 628 34.61 5.84 21.53
N THR A 629 33.39 6.30 21.82
CA THR A 629 33.17 7.47 22.67
C THR A 629 33.15 7.05 24.13
N LEU A 630 33.85 7.78 25.00
CA LEU A 630 33.88 7.46 26.43
C LEU A 630 32.52 7.74 27.08
N GLY A 631 32.04 6.80 27.89
CA GLY A 631 30.93 6.97 28.83
C GLY A 631 31.42 7.19 30.26
N ASN A 632 30.51 7.22 31.23
CA ASN A 632 30.91 7.41 32.63
C ASN A 632 31.56 6.16 33.24
N HIS A 633 31.15 4.96 32.82
CA HIS A 633 31.69 3.73 33.40
C HIS A 633 33.14 3.43 32.99
N GLU A 634 33.65 4.10 31.95
CA GLU A 634 35.07 4.06 31.59
C GLU A 634 36.01 4.54 32.71
N PHE A 635 35.52 5.40 33.61
CA PHE A 635 36.32 5.99 34.67
C PHE A 635 36.33 5.16 35.97
N ASN A 636 35.46 4.16 36.13
CA ASN A 636 35.25 3.46 37.42
C ASN A 636 36.48 2.80 38.02
N TYR A 637 37.45 2.41 37.20
CA TYR A 637 38.62 1.67 37.65
C TYR A 637 39.91 2.50 37.69
N GLY A 638 39.81 3.81 37.44
CA GLY A 638 40.89 4.78 37.47
C GLY A 638 41.61 4.96 36.14
N LEU A 639 42.27 6.11 35.98
CA LEU A 639 42.93 6.50 34.72
C LEU A 639 44.03 5.53 34.27
N GLU A 640 44.68 4.81 35.17
CA GLU A 640 45.68 3.79 34.78
C GLU A 640 45.03 2.69 33.94
N VAL A 641 43.89 2.16 34.39
CA VAL A 641 43.13 1.12 33.68
C VAL A 641 42.59 1.71 32.38
N LEU A 642 41.95 2.87 32.42
CA LEU A 642 41.38 3.51 31.25
C LEU A 642 42.45 3.80 30.18
N ASN A 643 43.60 4.37 30.55
CA ASN A 643 44.69 4.66 29.63
C ASN A 643 45.23 3.39 28.95
N ARG A 644 45.28 2.27 29.68
CA ARG A 644 45.65 0.97 29.09
C ARG A 644 44.61 0.51 28.07
N VAL A 645 43.32 0.55 28.40
CA VAL A 645 42.27 0.12 27.46
C VAL A 645 42.20 1.05 26.25
N ILE A 646 42.39 2.36 26.43
CA ILE A 646 42.52 3.34 25.33
C ILE A 646 43.69 2.95 24.40
N LYS A 647 44.83 2.56 24.97
CA LYS A 647 45.98 2.10 24.19
C LYS A 647 45.62 0.83 23.38
N ASP A 648 44.93 -0.12 23.98
CA ASP A 648 44.52 -1.36 23.31
C ASP A 648 43.52 -1.08 22.18
N MET A 649 42.50 -0.24 22.42
CA MET A 649 41.53 0.20 21.40
C MET A 649 42.22 0.88 20.22
N ARG A 650 43.17 1.78 20.50
CA ARG A 650 43.98 2.44 19.45
C ARG A 650 44.84 1.45 18.68
N SER A 651 45.37 0.42 19.34
CA SER A 651 46.16 -0.63 18.66
C SER A 651 45.32 -1.47 17.69
N GLU A 652 44.02 -1.55 17.94
CA GLU A 652 43.04 -2.21 17.08
C GLU A 652 42.45 -1.27 15.99
N GLY A 653 42.95 -0.03 15.91
CA GLY A 653 42.56 0.97 14.91
C GLY A 653 41.28 1.74 15.25
N ILE A 654 40.85 1.72 16.51
CA ILE A 654 39.65 2.41 16.99
C ILE A 654 40.04 3.80 17.52
N HIS A 655 39.36 4.84 17.02
CA HIS A 655 39.57 6.21 17.48
C HIS A 655 38.76 6.49 18.76
N VAL A 656 39.44 6.86 19.84
CA VAL A 656 38.79 7.11 21.13
C VAL A 656 38.41 8.58 21.26
N LEU A 657 37.13 8.85 21.52
CA LEU A 657 36.55 10.19 21.43
C LEU A 657 35.96 10.71 22.74
N SER A 658 36.19 12.00 23.02
CA SER A 658 35.49 12.80 24.03
C SER A 658 35.91 14.27 23.93
N ALA A 659 35.05 15.08 23.30
CA ALA A 659 35.31 16.48 23.02
C ALA A 659 35.17 17.40 24.25
N ASN A 660 34.44 16.93 25.27
CA ASN A 660 34.17 17.69 26.47
C ASN A 660 34.98 17.24 27.70
N THR A 661 35.84 16.23 27.59
CA THR A 661 36.78 15.84 28.65
C THR A 661 38.16 16.49 28.44
N TYR A 662 38.56 17.31 29.40
CA TYR A 662 39.81 18.08 29.37
C TYR A 662 40.73 17.67 30.52
N LYS A 663 42.04 17.81 30.30
CA LYS A 663 43.04 17.78 31.37
C LYS A 663 43.17 19.16 32.03
N ASP A 664 43.79 19.22 33.20
CA ASP A 664 44.08 20.49 33.91
C ASP A 664 44.87 21.50 33.06
N ASP A 665 45.65 21.04 32.07
CA ASP A 665 46.42 21.90 31.14
C ASP A 665 45.57 22.49 29.99
N GLY A 666 44.26 22.21 29.96
CA GLY A 666 43.32 22.70 28.96
C GLY A 666 43.32 21.93 27.64
N THR A 667 44.09 20.85 27.50
CA THR A 667 44.04 19.95 26.33
C THR A 667 42.96 18.88 26.49
N ASN A 668 42.40 18.40 25.37
CA ASN A 668 41.47 17.27 25.42
C ASN A 668 42.16 16.00 25.93
N TYR A 669 41.44 15.20 26.72
CA TYR A 669 41.97 13.96 27.29
C TYR A 669 42.23 12.89 26.21
N VAL A 670 41.27 12.74 25.30
CA VAL A 670 41.33 11.93 24.09
C VAL A 670 40.94 12.80 22.88
N ASP A 671 40.84 12.24 21.69
CA ASP A 671 40.53 13.04 20.50
C ASP A 671 39.10 13.62 20.61
N ALA A 672 38.88 14.85 20.16
CA ALA A 672 37.54 15.42 20.19
C ALA A 672 36.63 14.78 19.13
N TYR A 673 37.18 14.54 17.93
CA TYR A 673 36.47 14.00 16.78
C TYR A 673 37.37 13.15 15.89
N TYR A 674 36.75 12.39 14.99
CA TYR A 674 37.39 11.66 13.90
C TYR A 674 36.69 11.94 12.57
N ILE A 675 37.43 11.96 11.45
CA ILE A 675 36.85 12.08 10.10
C ILE A 675 37.21 10.85 9.28
N LYS A 676 36.19 10.09 8.87
CA LYS A 676 36.33 8.97 7.95
C LYS A 676 36.00 9.42 6.53
N THR A 677 36.90 9.15 5.58
CA THR A 677 36.65 9.43 4.16
C THR A 677 36.26 8.15 3.43
N PHE A 678 35.13 8.18 2.74
CA PHE A 678 34.70 7.14 1.80
C PHE A 678 34.94 7.62 0.38
N ASN A 679 35.62 6.80 -0.44
CA ASN A 679 35.74 7.06 -1.86
C ASN A 679 34.52 6.45 -2.56
N THR A 680 33.60 7.31 -2.99
CA THR A 680 32.35 6.89 -3.62
C THR A 680 32.42 7.14 -5.13
N PRO A 681 31.56 6.50 -5.95
CA PRO A 681 31.45 6.79 -7.37
C PRO A 681 31.19 8.27 -7.69
N GLN A 682 30.61 9.01 -6.74
CA GLN A 682 30.29 10.43 -6.87
C GLN A 682 31.42 11.36 -6.39
N GLY A 683 32.43 10.82 -5.70
CA GLY A 683 33.55 11.57 -5.13
C GLY A 683 33.87 11.13 -3.69
N PRO A 684 34.92 11.70 -3.07
CA PRO A 684 35.17 11.47 -1.66
C PRO A 684 34.06 12.10 -0.80
N VAL A 685 33.50 11.33 0.14
CA VAL A 685 32.55 11.81 1.17
C VAL A 685 33.20 11.65 2.54
N LYS A 686 33.22 12.73 3.32
CA LYS A 686 33.83 12.80 4.66
C LYS A 686 32.77 12.79 5.75
N VAL A 687 32.78 11.76 6.58
CA VAL A 687 31.91 11.62 7.75
C VAL A 687 32.70 12.01 8.99
N GLY A 688 32.35 13.16 9.58
CA GLY A 688 32.84 13.63 10.84
C GLY A 688 32.06 13.03 12.01
N ILE A 689 32.77 12.51 13.01
CA ILE A 689 32.21 11.87 14.20
C ILE A 689 32.71 12.61 15.42
N LEU A 690 31.81 13.25 16.17
CA LEU A 690 32.09 13.96 17.42
C LEU A 690 31.72 13.08 18.62
N GLY A 691 32.64 12.88 19.57
CA GLY A 691 32.34 12.17 20.82
C GLY A 691 32.00 13.14 21.95
N LEU A 692 30.94 12.87 22.71
CA LEU A 692 30.57 13.63 23.90
C LEU A 692 30.27 12.68 25.06
N THR A 693 30.87 12.93 26.21
CA THR A 693 30.73 12.14 27.44
C THR A 693 29.86 12.91 28.43
N THR A 694 28.95 12.24 29.14
CA THR A 694 28.15 12.92 30.19
C THR A 694 29.02 13.75 31.15
N LYS A 695 28.59 14.99 31.39
CA LYS A 695 29.29 15.94 32.28
C LYS A 695 29.18 15.58 33.77
N MET A 696 28.36 14.60 34.10
CA MET A 696 27.98 14.28 35.47
C MET A 696 28.90 13.26 36.16
N ILE A 697 29.98 12.81 35.51
CA ILE A 697 31.00 11.95 36.13
C ILE A 697 31.45 12.47 37.51
N PRO A 698 31.72 13.78 37.73
CA PRO A 698 32.12 14.28 39.05
C PRO A 698 31.06 14.12 40.16
N ALA A 699 29.81 13.85 39.81
CA ALA A 699 28.74 13.59 40.77
C ALA A 699 28.57 12.11 41.12
N TRP A 700 29.09 11.19 40.29
CA TRP A 700 28.89 9.74 40.45
C TRP A 700 30.18 8.97 40.74
N GLU A 701 31.31 9.48 40.32
CA GLU A 701 32.60 8.81 40.41
C GLU A 701 33.47 9.33 41.56
N ASN A 702 34.34 8.48 42.08
CA ASN A 702 35.38 8.87 43.03
C ASN A 702 36.38 9.82 42.37
N LYS A 703 36.65 10.96 43.00
CA LYS A 703 37.56 11.99 42.49
C LYS A 703 38.95 11.46 42.11
N GLU A 704 39.45 10.46 42.81
CA GLU A 704 40.75 9.83 42.53
C GLU A 704 40.78 9.13 41.17
N ASN A 705 39.65 8.62 40.70
CA ASN A 705 39.56 7.84 39.47
C ASN A 705 39.61 8.68 38.18
N TYR A 706 39.34 9.99 38.29
CA TYR A 706 39.45 10.95 37.18
C TYR A 706 40.31 12.17 37.55
N ALA A 707 41.22 12.02 38.53
CA ALA A 707 42.04 13.12 39.00
C ALA A 707 42.81 13.80 37.86
N GLY A 708 42.71 15.13 37.79
CA GLY A 708 43.32 15.94 36.73
C GLY A 708 42.46 16.07 35.46
N LEU A 709 41.21 15.60 35.48
CA LEU A 709 40.24 15.76 34.39
C LEU A 709 39.04 16.63 34.76
N HIS A 710 38.52 17.33 33.76
CA HIS A 710 37.32 18.17 33.81
C HIS A 710 36.35 17.79 32.70
N PHE A 711 35.05 17.89 32.98
CA PHE A 711 33.98 17.52 32.05
C PHE A 711 33.11 18.75 31.78
N ASN A 712 33.27 19.34 30.60
CA ASN A 712 32.54 20.54 30.18
C ASN A 712 31.12 20.19 29.71
N ASP A 713 30.28 21.22 29.57
CA ASP A 713 28.91 21.09 29.09
C ASP A 713 28.85 20.58 27.63
N LEU A 714 27.90 19.69 27.36
CA LEU A 714 27.78 18.99 26.08
C LEU A 714 27.32 19.94 24.97
N VAL A 715 26.40 20.87 25.28
CA VAL A 715 25.88 21.84 24.30
C VAL A 715 26.95 22.86 23.94
N ASP A 716 27.67 23.37 24.94
CA ASP A 716 28.74 24.35 24.71
C ASP A 716 29.89 23.76 23.89
N GLU A 717 30.30 22.52 24.19
CA GLU A 717 31.35 21.84 23.43
C GLU A 717 30.87 21.43 22.03
N ALA A 718 29.61 21.02 21.86
CA ALA A 718 29.04 20.77 20.54
C ALA A 718 29.02 22.04 19.67
N LYS A 719 28.60 23.19 20.22
CA LYS A 719 28.65 24.50 19.54
C LYS A 719 30.07 24.89 19.11
N LYS A 720 31.07 24.46 19.87
CA LYS A 720 32.49 24.72 19.56
C LYS A 720 33.04 23.77 18.49
N TRP A 721 32.71 22.48 18.55
CA TRP A 721 33.37 21.45 17.75
C TRP A 721 32.66 21.09 16.45
N VAL A 722 31.32 21.22 16.37
CA VAL A 722 30.57 20.97 15.12
C VAL A 722 31.02 21.92 13.99
N PRO A 723 31.17 23.24 14.21
CA PRO A 723 31.70 24.13 13.18
C PRO A 723 33.12 23.75 12.75
N LYS A 724 34.00 23.37 13.69
CA LYS A 724 35.38 22.93 13.38
C LYS A 724 35.42 21.66 12.54
N LEU A 725 34.50 20.72 12.78
CA LEU A 725 34.32 19.52 11.97
C LEU A 725 33.91 19.87 10.53
N ARG A 726 32.97 20.82 10.38
CA ARG A 726 32.57 21.34 9.06
C ARG A 726 33.72 22.07 8.36
N GLU A 727 34.46 22.91 9.06
CA GLU A 727 35.66 23.60 8.56
C GLU A 727 36.77 22.62 8.14
N ALA A 728 36.91 21.50 8.85
CA ALA A 728 37.80 20.39 8.47
C ALA A 728 37.31 19.60 7.23
N GLY A 729 36.14 19.96 6.70
CA GLY A 729 35.56 19.43 5.47
C GLY A 729 34.66 18.22 5.68
N ALA A 730 34.05 18.06 6.86
CA ALA A 730 33.03 17.03 7.06
C ALA A 730 31.75 17.36 6.24
N ASP A 731 31.42 16.47 5.31
CA ASP A 731 30.18 16.51 4.52
C ASP A 731 28.99 16.05 5.35
N ILE A 732 29.22 15.13 6.28
CA ILE A 732 28.24 14.62 7.24
C ILE A 732 28.83 14.74 8.65
N VAL A 733 28.04 15.21 9.63
CA VAL A 733 28.42 15.28 11.05
C VAL A 733 27.49 14.42 11.88
N VAL A 734 28.08 13.38 12.47
CA VAL A 734 27.45 12.47 13.43
C VAL A 734 27.97 12.80 14.82
N VAL A 735 27.08 13.00 15.79
CA VAL A 735 27.46 13.16 17.19
C VAL A 735 27.13 11.88 17.93
N THR A 736 28.15 11.21 18.46
CA THR A 736 27.99 10.10 19.41
C THR A 736 28.07 10.68 20.81
N MET A 737 26.97 10.60 21.55
CA MET A 737 26.87 11.22 22.86
C MET A 737 26.38 10.25 23.92
N HIS A 738 27.23 9.97 24.91
CA HIS A 738 26.88 9.16 26.06
C HIS A 738 26.04 10.00 27.05
N SER A 739 24.80 10.23 26.67
CA SER A 739 23.77 11.03 27.36
C SER A 739 22.40 10.62 26.82
N GLY A 740 21.34 10.82 27.61
CA GLY A 740 19.96 10.56 27.20
C GLY A 740 19.17 11.81 26.82
N GLU A 741 17.89 11.60 26.50
CA GLU A 741 16.90 12.67 26.30
C GLU A 741 16.39 13.22 27.63
N GLU A 742 16.32 14.55 27.69
CA GLU A 742 15.83 15.32 28.82
C GLU A 742 14.37 15.01 29.11
N LYS A 743 14.05 14.72 30.38
CA LYS A 743 12.68 14.56 30.86
C LYS A 743 12.35 15.66 31.87
N PRO A 744 11.07 16.08 31.97
CA PRO A 744 10.63 17.04 32.99
C PRO A 744 10.92 16.61 34.43
N THR A 745 11.12 15.31 34.64
CA THR A 745 11.45 14.67 35.93
C THR A 745 12.94 14.59 36.21
N ASP A 746 13.80 15.03 35.30
CA ASP A 746 15.24 14.96 35.50
C ASP A 746 15.66 15.95 36.59
N ILE A 747 16.19 15.39 37.68
CA ILE A 747 16.67 16.17 38.84
C ILE A 747 18.15 16.56 38.65
N ILE A 748 18.86 15.83 37.77
CA ILE A 748 20.28 15.99 37.48
C ILE A 748 20.42 16.27 35.98
N PRO A 749 21.21 17.28 35.55
CA PRO A 749 21.34 17.65 34.14
C PRO A 749 22.30 16.72 33.38
N GLU A 750 22.10 15.41 33.47
CA GLU A 750 22.91 14.38 32.80
C GLU A 750 22.52 14.14 31.34
N ASN A 751 21.24 14.40 31.02
CA ASN A 751 20.63 14.23 29.71
C ASN A 751 20.70 15.56 28.97
N GLN A 752 21.25 15.57 27.75
CA GLN A 752 21.37 16.78 26.91
C GLN A 752 21.13 16.49 25.41
N VAL A 753 20.55 15.34 25.03
CA VAL A 753 20.31 14.96 23.62
C VAL A 753 19.43 15.96 22.89
N ILE A 754 18.29 16.34 23.48
CA ILE A 754 17.36 17.28 22.87
C ILE A 754 18.01 18.66 22.80
N ALA A 755 18.65 19.11 23.89
CA ALA A 755 19.30 20.42 23.92
C ALA A 755 20.42 20.52 22.87
N VAL A 756 21.22 19.48 22.66
CA VAL A 756 22.23 19.48 21.58
C VAL A 756 21.54 19.51 20.21
N ALA A 757 20.53 18.66 19.98
CA ALA A 757 19.82 18.59 18.71
C ALA A 757 19.14 19.92 18.32
N THR A 758 18.59 20.66 19.30
CA THR A 758 17.81 21.87 19.04
C THR A 758 18.60 23.17 19.19
N ASN A 759 19.81 23.15 19.74
CA ASN A 759 20.61 24.36 19.97
C ASN A 759 21.94 24.39 19.18
N VAL A 760 22.26 23.35 18.41
CA VAL A 760 23.52 23.26 17.66
C VAL A 760 23.25 23.00 16.19
N ASP A 761 23.63 23.95 15.35
CA ASP A 761 23.49 23.84 13.90
C ASP A 761 24.54 22.90 13.29
N GLY A 762 24.16 22.27 12.17
CA GLY A 762 25.08 21.53 11.31
C GLY A 762 25.35 20.09 11.76
N ILE A 763 24.56 19.55 12.70
CA ILE A 763 24.51 18.13 13.02
C ILE A 763 23.53 17.44 12.07
N ASP A 764 23.91 16.28 11.52
CA ASP A 764 23.04 15.47 10.65
C ASP A 764 22.42 14.27 11.40
N ALA A 765 23.11 13.74 12.42
CA ALA A 765 22.60 12.64 13.24
C ALA A 765 23.21 12.66 14.65
N ILE A 766 22.45 12.17 15.63
CA ILE A 766 22.92 11.93 17.00
C ILE A 766 22.69 10.46 17.36
N VAL A 767 23.72 9.83 17.91
CA VAL A 767 23.65 8.52 18.57
C VAL A 767 23.64 8.77 20.06
N ALA A 768 22.50 8.49 20.71
CA ALA A 768 22.31 8.64 22.16
C ALA A 768 22.52 7.31 22.92
N GLY A 769 22.73 7.40 24.24
CA GLY A 769 23.03 6.25 25.12
C GLY A 769 22.69 6.52 26.58
N HIS A 770 23.41 5.90 27.52
CA HIS A 770 23.45 6.20 28.98
C HIS A 770 22.20 5.83 29.79
N THR A 771 21.01 5.89 29.20
CA THR A 771 19.74 5.76 29.95
C THR A 771 19.16 4.35 29.97
N HIS A 772 19.79 3.38 29.31
CA HIS A 772 19.32 1.99 29.20
C HIS A 772 17.88 1.85 28.67
N VAL A 773 17.37 2.85 27.96
CA VAL A 773 16.05 2.83 27.34
C VAL A 773 16.15 2.88 25.83
N ASN A 774 15.20 2.25 25.15
CA ASN A 774 15.06 2.38 23.71
C ASN A 774 14.50 3.77 23.38
N ILE A 775 15.30 4.60 22.74
CA ILE A 775 14.88 5.90 22.21
C ILE A 775 14.48 5.67 20.74
N PRO A 776 13.20 5.90 20.35
CA PRO A 776 12.80 5.80 18.95
C PRO A 776 13.44 6.94 18.14
N GLN A 777 13.50 6.79 16.83
CA GLN A 777 14.01 7.88 15.97
C GLN A 777 13.12 9.12 16.13
N HIS A 778 13.75 10.24 16.42
CA HIS A 778 13.15 11.56 16.43
C HIS A 778 13.86 12.46 15.42
N ASP A 779 13.09 13.26 14.69
CA ASP A 779 13.62 14.26 13.78
C ASP A 779 13.48 15.64 14.42
N TYR A 780 14.61 16.24 14.77
CA TYR A 780 14.67 17.61 15.28
C TYR A 780 15.13 18.56 14.17
N LYS A 781 14.57 19.77 14.16
CA LYS A 781 15.00 20.81 13.25
C LYS A 781 16.22 21.53 13.85
N ASN A 782 17.30 21.62 13.09
CA ASN A 782 18.42 22.50 13.42
C ASN A 782 17.93 23.95 13.66
N PRO A 783 18.56 24.71 14.56
CA PRO A 783 18.17 26.10 14.89
C PRO A 783 18.03 27.06 13.69
N SER A 784 18.80 26.86 12.62
CA SER A 784 18.87 27.72 11.42
C SER A 784 18.03 27.27 10.22
#